data_AF-A0A7Y7Z406-F1
#
_entry.id   AF-A0A7Y7Z406-F1
#
_cell.length_a   1.000
_cell.length_b   1.000
_cell.length_c   1.000
_cell.angle_alpha   90.00
_cell.angle_beta   90.00
_cell.angle_gamma   90.00
#
_symmetry.space_group_name_H-M   'P 1'
#
loop_
_entity.id
_entity.type
_entity.pdbx_description
1 polymer ?
#
loop_
_entity_poly.entity_id
_entity_poly.type
_entity_poly.pdbx_seq_one_letter_code
_entity_poly.pdbx_strand_id
1 'polypeptide(L)'
;MSTFAIGSFARLNPLAPQLSNHPEASRIPAFDVPERGFGEHFNASSHSAVIKLMMLKFGPRPGDMFSDVRNNGEAYDVTMKDGYRLHLSKQELQQAASASRFTGSDGDVLGSAHFALAVFIKRKQLERGSSPDLPDFQSMLTESLQGETTFNMLKGMGLSRHLQHVATATVVAAGGAGVADSYDAGSSLIYAGKAHQFGRERSPDRAYLYTLMSDNAPKPPVVPAPVAPIVVPKVDPATSKVRPEAAGVMQGFSEGSRNFGEVFDLSSHAAVIKLMMLRFGPSPSDMFERVEATATGYSITMKDGFEVTLSKQELQRTGAASRFSGPDAQKVADANFMLAAFAKRKQVEGNAGFDAVLSSTLCGEHIYNVLKGMGLTGFLQVVPPDKLREPHSVGVTHTFNYSGALVVNGIKHSNGEQASVTKDYGYQLAADVPVDPNGKPAQFSAVPVGVKPDDIWSGFYQGVEGNCVTVSAIKAAMMKYGQNPLGIFKRVTETPAGFSIAMRDGCTVRLTHAELSQAREAANFHGMDKGLIEDAVFLYAASAKRAQLENHEFRAGAGFNAALKTLNNGEVPGDALRRLGLYAFTRASSVEELASGVPGTLANFGHSVVVVNGALDDYGDKRDLNSSHWMQQGGHALKLV
;
A
#
# COMPACT_ATOMS: atom_id res chain seq x y z
N MET A 1 7.88 -57.09 -48.97
CA MET A 1 6.86 -58.10 -48.69
C MET A 1 6.88 -58.44 -47.21
N SER A 2 5.68 -58.62 -46.67
CA SER A 2 5.23 -58.77 -45.30
C SER A 2 5.98 -59.81 -44.44
N THR A 3 6.26 -59.46 -43.17
CA THR A 3 5.70 -60.03 -41.92
C THR A 3 6.25 -61.39 -41.47
N PHE A 4 6.68 -61.51 -40.21
CA PHE A 4 5.91 -62.17 -39.15
C PHE A 4 6.64 -62.05 -37.79
N ALA A 5 5.86 -61.79 -36.75
CA ALA A 5 6.25 -61.73 -35.34
C ALA A 5 6.02 -63.08 -34.66
N ILE A 6 6.85 -63.42 -33.66
CA ILE A 6 6.51 -64.38 -32.59
C ILE A 6 7.14 -63.86 -31.29
N GLY A 7 6.35 -63.84 -30.21
CA GLY A 7 6.71 -63.23 -28.93
C GLY A 7 7.21 -64.20 -27.85
N SER A 8 7.78 -63.55 -26.83
CA SER A 8 7.48 -63.66 -25.40
C SER A 8 8.18 -64.69 -24.48
N PHE A 9 8.61 -64.11 -23.34
CA PHE A 9 8.84 -64.63 -21.97
C PHE A 9 10.25 -65.10 -21.51
N ALA A 10 10.83 -64.22 -20.65
CA ALA A 10 11.33 -64.46 -19.27
C ALA A 10 12.43 -65.52 -19.03
N ARG A 11 13.44 -65.37 -18.16
CA ARG A 11 13.83 -64.44 -17.08
C ARG A 11 15.26 -64.86 -16.66
N LEU A 12 16.15 -63.94 -16.29
CA LEU A 12 16.87 -63.90 -14.98
C LEU A 12 18.03 -62.88 -15.02
N ASN A 13 17.80 -61.80 -14.26
CA ASN A 13 18.75 -60.79 -13.78
C ASN A 13 19.57 -61.39 -12.59
N PRO A 14 20.68 -60.79 -12.08
CA PRO A 14 20.67 -59.41 -11.57
C PRO A 14 21.99 -58.59 -11.51
N LEU A 15 21.82 -57.32 -11.08
CA LEU A 15 22.79 -56.31 -10.55
C LEU A 15 23.48 -55.42 -11.61
N ALA A 16 23.34 -54.09 -11.64
CA ALA A 16 22.56 -53.10 -10.90
C ALA A 16 22.62 -51.75 -11.68
N PRO A 17 21.52 -50.99 -11.88
CA PRO A 17 21.61 -49.59 -12.26
C PRO A 17 21.32 -48.66 -11.07
N GLN A 18 22.10 -47.59 -11.01
CA GLN A 18 22.04 -46.52 -10.03
C GLN A 18 20.62 -45.95 -9.91
N LEU A 19 20.10 -45.94 -8.67
CA LEU A 19 18.92 -45.18 -8.27
C LEU A 19 19.25 -43.69 -8.32
N SER A 20 18.91 -43.01 -9.42
CA SER A 20 18.69 -41.57 -9.41
C SER A 20 17.30 -41.30 -8.84
N ASN A 21 17.18 -41.26 -7.52
CA ASN A 21 16.00 -40.69 -6.85
C ASN A 21 16.04 -39.17 -7.00
N HIS A 22 15.58 -38.64 -8.13
CA HIS A 22 15.05 -37.28 -8.18
C HIS A 22 13.53 -37.38 -7.95
N PRO A 23 12.96 -36.69 -6.95
CA PRO A 23 11.51 -36.57 -6.84
C PRO A 23 10.98 -35.93 -8.12
N GLU A 24 9.86 -36.44 -8.64
CA GLU A 24 9.15 -35.90 -9.80
C GLU A 24 9.07 -34.38 -9.70
N ALA A 25 9.66 -33.67 -10.67
CA ALA A 25 9.51 -32.24 -10.79
C ALA A 25 8.02 -31.90 -10.90
N SER A 26 7.48 -31.21 -9.88
CA SER A 26 6.07 -30.82 -9.83
C SER A 26 5.66 -30.13 -11.14
N ARG A 27 4.61 -30.64 -11.77
CA ARG A 27 4.01 -29.98 -12.94
C ARG A 27 3.05 -28.91 -12.46
N ILE A 28 2.91 -27.84 -13.24
CA ILE A 28 1.91 -26.79 -13.01
C ILE A 28 0.52 -27.46 -13.01
N PRO A 29 -0.38 -27.12 -12.08
CA PRO A 29 -1.73 -27.69 -12.08
C PRO A 29 -2.44 -27.42 -13.42
N ALA A 30 -3.01 -28.47 -14.01
CA ALA A 30 -3.45 -28.53 -15.41
C ALA A 30 -4.83 -27.89 -15.70
N PHE A 31 -5.05 -26.66 -15.21
CA PHE A 31 -6.20 -25.84 -15.57
C PHE A 31 -5.80 -24.40 -15.87
N ASP A 32 -6.58 -23.64 -16.62
CA ASP A 32 -6.35 -22.23 -16.92
C ASP A 32 -7.65 -21.44 -17.09
N VAL A 33 -7.52 -20.12 -17.27
CA VAL A 33 -8.64 -19.20 -17.49
C VAL A 33 -8.47 -18.44 -18.80
N PRO A 34 -9.56 -18.13 -19.52
CA PRO A 34 -9.48 -17.34 -20.74
C PRO A 34 -9.15 -15.87 -20.44
N GLU A 35 -8.46 -15.23 -21.38
CA GLU A 35 -8.32 -13.77 -21.42
C GLU A 35 -9.68 -13.13 -21.74
N ARG A 36 -9.94 -11.94 -21.20
CA ARG A 36 -11.24 -11.25 -21.40
C ARG A 36 -11.48 -10.90 -22.86
N GLY A 37 -12.73 -11.03 -23.31
CA GLY A 37 -13.17 -10.49 -24.59
C GLY A 37 -13.25 -8.96 -24.58
N PHE A 38 -13.24 -8.36 -25.77
CA PHE A 38 -13.50 -6.92 -25.92
C PHE A 38 -14.91 -6.58 -25.40
N GLY A 39 -15.01 -5.65 -24.45
CA GLY A 39 -16.29 -5.27 -23.82
C GLY A 39 -16.77 -6.18 -22.68
N GLU A 40 -16.03 -7.22 -22.32
CA GLU A 40 -16.37 -8.09 -21.19
C GLU A 40 -15.80 -7.57 -19.86
N HIS A 41 -16.62 -7.60 -18.81
CA HIS A 41 -16.19 -7.41 -17.43
C HIS A 41 -15.91 -8.79 -16.81
N PHE A 42 -14.81 -9.45 -17.21
CA PHE A 42 -14.41 -10.76 -16.69
C PHE A 42 -12.89 -10.81 -16.48
N ASN A 43 -12.44 -11.19 -15.29
CA ASN A 43 -11.03 -11.47 -15.01
C ASN A 43 -10.90 -12.45 -13.81
N ALA A 44 -10.68 -13.73 -14.11
CA ALA A 44 -10.47 -14.76 -13.10
C ALA A 44 -8.99 -15.18 -12.92
N SER A 45 -8.04 -14.35 -13.40
CA SER A 45 -6.61 -14.70 -13.35
C SER A 45 -6.08 -14.79 -11.91
N SER A 46 -6.55 -13.93 -11.01
CA SER A 46 -6.21 -13.99 -9.59
C SER A 46 -6.69 -15.28 -8.93
N HIS A 47 -7.91 -15.72 -9.26
CA HIS A 47 -8.45 -16.98 -8.76
C HIS A 47 -7.62 -18.16 -9.24
N SER A 48 -7.32 -18.23 -10.55
CA SER A 48 -6.49 -19.29 -11.11
C SER A 48 -5.11 -19.33 -10.48
N ALA A 49 -4.43 -18.19 -10.38
CA ALA A 49 -3.07 -18.12 -9.86
C ALA A 49 -2.98 -18.54 -8.38
N VAL A 50 -3.88 -18.06 -7.54
CA VAL A 50 -3.90 -18.39 -6.09
C VAL A 50 -4.27 -19.85 -5.85
N ILE A 51 -5.27 -20.37 -6.56
CA ILE A 51 -5.65 -21.80 -6.45
C ILE A 51 -4.48 -22.69 -6.89
N LYS A 52 -3.81 -22.36 -8.00
CA LYS A 52 -2.62 -23.10 -8.43
C LYS A 52 -1.49 -23.05 -7.39
N LEU A 53 -1.27 -21.92 -6.74
CA LEU A 53 -0.30 -21.79 -5.66
C LEU A 53 -0.65 -22.68 -4.46
N MET A 54 -1.93 -22.73 -4.07
CA MET A 54 -2.40 -23.62 -3.01
C MET A 54 -2.18 -25.10 -3.38
N MET A 55 -2.48 -25.49 -4.62
CA MET A 55 -2.27 -26.86 -5.10
C MET A 55 -0.80 -27.25 -5.10
N LEU A 56 0.09 -26.35 -5.52
CA LEU A 56 1.54 -26.57 -5.50
C LEU A 56 2.08 -26.65 -4.07
N LYS A 57 1.52 -25.86 -3.14
CA LYS A 57 2.03 -25.76 -1.79
C LYS A 57 1.55 -26.88 -0.87
N PHE A 58 0.25 -27.19 -0.93
CA PHE A 58 -0.41 -28.06 0.04
C PHE A 58 -0.81 -29.41 -0.57
N GLY A 59 -1.13 -29.43 -1.87
CA GLY A 59 -1.59 -30.61 -2.59
C GLY A 59 -2.84 -30.30 -3.42
N PRO A 60 -3.13 -31.11 -4.46
CA PRO A 60 -4.15 -30.79 -5.46
C PRO A 60 -5.59 -31.03 -4.98
N ARG A 61 -5.81 -31.79 -3.90
CA ARG A 61 -7.16 -32.15 -3.44
C ARG A 61 -7.72 -31.09 -2.48
N PRO A 62 -9.05 -30.89 -2.40
CA PRO A 62 -9.64 -29.96 -1.44
C PRO A 62 -9.21 -30.20 0.01
N GLY A 63 -9.07 -31.46 0.42
CA GLY A 63 -8.59 -31.82 1.76
C GLY A 63 -7.13 -31.44 2.03
N ASP A 64 -6.32 -31.18 1.00
CA ASP A 64 -4.95 -30.69 1.14
C ASP A 64 -4.96 -29.15 1.31
N MET A 65 -5.79 -28.48 0.49
CA MET A 65 -5.90 -27.02 0.42
C MET A 65 -6.56 -26.39 1.66
N PHE A 66 -7.45 -27.10 2.33
CA PHE A 66 -8.16 -26.65 3.54
C PHE A 66 -7.74 -27.46 4.76
N SER A 67 -8.10 -27.03 5.97
CA SER A 67 -7.73 -27.74 7.21
C SER A 67 -8.63 -28.95 7.48
N ASP A 68 -9.89 -28.90 7.05
CA ASP A 68 -10.83 -30.02 7.11
C ASP A 68 -11.89 -29.86 6.00
N VAL A 69 -12.27 -30.96 5.35
CA VAL A 69 -13.34 -31.00 4.34
C VAL A 69 -14.15 -32.27 4.56
N ARG A 70 -15.41 -32.13 4.97
CA ARG A 70 -16.32 -33.26 5.22
C ARG A 70 -17.49 -33.23 4.25
N ASN A 71 -17.67 -34.32 3.51
CA ASN A 71 -18.79 -34.51 2.61
C ASN A 71 -19.94 -35.19 3.34
N ASN A 72 -21.10 -34.52 3.42
CA ASN A 72 -22.27 -35.00 4.12
C ASN A 72 -23.37 -35.52 3.16
N GLY A 73 -22.98 -35.90 1.94
CA GLY A 73 -23.90 -36.35 0.88
C GLY A 73 -24.38 -35.20 0.02
N GLU A 74 -25.05 -34.19 0.60
CA GLU A 74 -25.67 -33.06 -0.14
C GLU A 74 -24.86 -31.76 -0.14
N ALA A 75 -23.83 -31.68 0.70
CA ALA A 75 -23.02 -30.49 0.89
C ALA A 75 -21.68 -30.84 1.54
N TYR A 76 -20.82 -29.82 1.67
CA TYR A 76 -19.49 -29.92 2.27
C TYR A 76 -19.36 -28.96 3.44
N ASP A 77 -18.92 -29.46 4.59
CA ASP A 77 -18.43 -28.62 5.68
C ASP A 77 -16.93 -28.41 5.48
N VAL A 78 -16.50 -27.15 5.41
CA VAL A 78 -15.11 -26.78 5.14
C VAL A 78 -14.57 -25.95 6.30
N THR A 79 -13.42 -26.36 6.84
CA THR A 79 -12.61 -25.54 7.73
C THR A 79 -11.39 -25.02 6.98
N MET A 80 -11.30 -23.71 6.82
CA MET A 80 -10.20 -23.03 6.13
C MET A 80 -8.94 -22.95 7.00
N LYS A 81 -7.79 -22.60 6.42
CA LYS A 81 -6.49 -22.60 7.12
C LYS A 81 -6.33 -21.55 8.22
N ASP A 82 -7.21 -20.55 8.25
CA ASP A 82 -7.31 -19.59 9.36
C ASP A 82 -8.32 -20.00 10.44
N GLY A 83 -8.93 -21.19 10.31
CA GLY A 83 -9.94 -21.72 11.22
C GLY A 83 -11.38 -21.33 10.87
N TYR A 84 -11.61 -20.54 9.82
CA TYR A 84 -12.96 -20.16 9.39
C TYR A 84 -13.74 -21.39 8.92
N ARG A 85 -14.99 -21.55 9.38
CA ARG A 85 -15.85 -22.67 9.02
C ARG A 85 -17.02 -22.20 8.16
N LEU A 86 -17.27 -22.91 7.07
CA LEU A 86 -18.42 -22.66 6.20
C LEU A 86 -19.05 -23.95 5.68
N HIS A 87 -20.30 -23.82 5.26
CA HIS A 87 -21.07 -24.86 4.62
C HIS A 87 -21.26 -24.53 3.14
N LEU A 88 -20.89 -25.46 2.26
CA LEU A 88 -20.93 -25.29 0.81
C LEU A 88 -21.86 -26.34 0.18
N SER A 89 -22.95 -25.90 -0.44
CA SER A 89 -23.91 -26.79 -1.10
C SER A 89 -23.42 -27.28 -2.46
N LYS A 90 -23.97 -28.42 -2.94
CA LYS A 90 -23.75 -28.88 -4.32
C LYS A 90 -24.17 -27.86 -5.37
N GLN A 91 -25.24 -27.10 -5.12
CA GLN A 91 -25.73 -26.09 -6.05
C GLN A 91 -24.72 -24.94 -6.22
N GLU A 92 -24.15 -24.44 -5.12
CA GLU A 92 -23.14 -23.37 -5.16
C GLU A 92 -21.85 -23.85 -5.85
N LEU A 93 -21.45 -25.10 -5.61
CA LEU A 93 -20.34 -25.73 -6.33
C LEU A 93 -20.61 -25.80 -7.84
N GLN A 94 -21.84 -26.16 -8.22
CA GLN A 94 -22.25 -26.23 -9.63
C GLN A 94 -22.30 -24.84 -10.26
N GLN A 95 -22.78 -23.81 -9.54
CA GLN A 95 -22.76 -22.41 -9.98
C GLN A 95 -21.33 -21.92 -10.21
N ALA A 96 -20.41 -22.19 -9.29
CA ALA A 96 -18.99 -21.86 -9.46
C ALA A 96 -18.39 -22.55 -10.69
N ALA A 97 -18.66 -23.84 -10.88
CA ALA A 97 -18.19 -24.59 -12.05
C ALA A 97 -18.71 -23.98 -13.36
N SER A 98 -20.00 -23.65 -13.42
CA SER A 98 -20.62 -23.09 -14.63
C SER A 98 -20.15 -21.67 -14.97
N ALA A 99 -19.87 -20.82 -13.98
CA ALA A 99 -19.51 -19.42 -14.21
C ALA A 99 -17.99 -19.17 -14.37
N SER A 100 -17.14 -20.05 -13.81
CA SER A 100 -15.69 -19.81 -13.68
C SER A 100 -14.95 -19.66 -15.00
N ARG A 101 -15.47 -20.27 -16.09
CA ARG A 101 -14.78 -20.44 -17.37
C ARG A 101 -13.41 -21.13 -17.24
N PHE A 102 -13.16 -21.88 -16.16
CA PHE A 102 -11.92 -22.64 -16.00
C PHE A 102 -11.89 -23.77 -17.04
N THR A 103 -10.76 -23.93 -17.72
CA THR A 103 -10.56 -24.99 -18.71
C THR A 103 -9.37 -25.86 -18.31
N GLY A 104 -9.40 -27.16 -18.57
CA GLY A 104 -8.32 -28.07 -18.19
C GLY A 104 -8.54 -29.47 -18.73
N SER A 105 -7.46 -30.22 -18.91
CA SER A 105 -7.50 -31.62 -19.38
C SER A 105 -7.63 -32.64 -18.26
N ASP A 106 -7.39 -32.23 -17.01
CA ASP A 106 -7.50 -33.06 -15.81
C ASP A 106 -8.79 -32.71 -15.05
N GLY A 107 -9.76 -33.63 -15.08
CA GLY A 107 -11.06 -33.44 -14.47
C GLY A 107 -11.02 -33.32 -12.94
N ASP A 108 -10.08 -33.98 -12.27
CA ASP A 108 -9.97 -33.98 -10.81
C ASP A 108 -9.34 -32.67 -10.32
N VAL A 109 -8.30 -32.19 -11.01
CA VAL A 109 -7.70 -30.86 -10.74
C VAL A 109 -8.71 -29.75 -11.01
N LEU A 110 -9.45 -29.84 -12.12
CA LEU A 110 -10.47 -28.85 -12.47
C LEU A 110 -11.61 -28.84 -11.45
N GLY A 111 -12.09 -30.02 -11.02
CA GLY A 111 -13.07 -30.15 -9.95
C GLY A 111 -12.60 -29.54 -8.63
N SER A 112 -11.33 -29.75 -8.28
CA SER A 112 -10.70 -29.15 -7.09
C SER A 112 -10.58 -27.64 -7.18
N ALA A 113 -10.31 -27.10 -8.37
CA ALA A 113 -10.29 -25.66 -8.60
C ALA A 113 -11.67 -25.01 -8.47
N HIS A 114 -12.72 -25.65 -9.02
CA HIS A 114 -14.10 -25.20 -8.81
C HIS A 114 -14.49 -25.22 -7.34
N PHE A 115 -14.07 -26.24 -6.60
CA PHE A 115 -14.31 -26.32 -5.16
C PHE A 115 -13.65 -25.15 -4.41
N ALA A 116 -12.36 -24.89 -4.66
CA ALA A 116 -11.65 -23.79 -4.01
C ALA A 116 -12.28 -22.42 -4.33
N LEU A 117 -12.67 -22.19 -5.60
CA LEU A 117 -13.41 -20.99 -5.99
C LEU A 117 -14.72 -20.86 -5.20
N ALA A 118 -15.52 -21.94 -5.12
CA ALA A 118 -16.80 -21.93 -4.43
C ALA A 118 -16.66 -21.64 -2.93
N VAL A 119 -15.63 -22.19 -2.27
CA VAL A 119 -15.30 -21.90 -0.87
C VAL A 119 -14.98 -20.41 -0.68
N PHE A 120 -14.16 -19.82 -1.54
CA PHE A 120 -13.82 -18.40 -1.49
C PHE A 120 -15.06 -17.51 -1.63
N ILE A 121 -15.91 -17.78 -2.63
CA ILE A 121 -17.14 -17.01 -2.84
C ILE A 121 -18.09 -17.16 -1.66
N LYS A 122 -18.23 -18.38 -1.12
CA LYS A 122 -19.11 -18.63 0.04
C LYS A 122 -18.65 -17.84 1.26
N ARG A 123 -17.34 -17.81 1.52
CA ARG A 123 -16.78 -16.97 2.59
C ARG A 123 -17.07 -15.49 2.35
N LYS A 124 -16.82 -14.99 1.13
CA LYS A 124 -17.07 -13.59 0.74
C LYS A 124 -18.54 -13.21 0.91
N GLN A 125 -19.47 -14.13 0.64
CA GLN A 125 -20.90 -13.97 0.87
C GLN A 125 -21.22 -13.86 2.37
N LEU A 126 -20.72 -14.80 3.18
CA LEU A 126 -21.01 -14.88 4.61
C LEU A 126 -20.39 -13.73 5.42
N GLU A 127 -19.24 -13.20 4.98
CA GLU A 127 -18.57 -12.06 5.62
C GLU A 127 -19.28 -10.71 5.39
N ARG A 128 -20.28 -10.62 4.50
CA ARG A 128 -21.10 -9.39 4.29
C ARG A 128 -22.22 -9.18 5.33
N GLY A 129 -22.37 -10.06 6.32
CA GLY A 129 -23.32 -9.89 7.45
C GLY A 129 -24.78 -10.27 7.12
N SER A 130 -25.69 -10.13 8.09
CA SER A 130 -27.10 -10.59 8.02
C SER A 130 -28.08 -9.45 7.66
N SER A 131 -27.87 -8.79 6.51
CA SER A 131 -28.80 -7.77 6.01
C SER A 131 -29.91 -8.41 5.14
N PRO A 132 -31.14 -7.86 5.11
CA PRO A 132 -32.23 -8.33 4.23
C PRO A 132 -31.88 -8.32 2.73
N ASP A 133 -30.88 -7.53 2.34
CA ASP A 133 -30.38 -7.37 0.97
C ASP A 133 -29.03 -8.09 0.74
N LEU A 134 -28.80 -9.22 1.41
CA LEU A 134 -27.61 -10.04 1.18
C LEU A 134 -27.52 -10.44 -0.30
N PRO A 135 -26.46 -10.06 -1.04
CA PRO A 135 -26.26 -10.58 -2.38
C PRO A 135 -26.16 -12.11 -2.33
N ASP A 136 -26.95 -12.77 -3.17
CA ASP A 136 -26.90 -14.23 -3.27
C ASP A 136 -25.53 -14.71 -3.77
N PHE A 137 -25.27 -16.01 -3.62
CA PHE A 137 -23.98 -16.60 -4.00
C PHE A 137 -23.63 -16.30 -5.46
N GLN A 138 -24.64 -16.31 -6.35
CA GLN A 138 -24.46 -16.06 -7.77
C GLN A 138 -24.06 -14.60 -8.07
N SER A 139 -24.63 -13.64 -7.35
CA SER A 139 -24.27 -12.22 -7.43
C SER A 139 -22.85 -12.00 -6.96
N MET A 140 -22.46 -12.62 -5.84
CA MET A 140 -21.09 -12.57 -5.30
C MET A 140 -20.07 -13.22 -6.23
N LEU A 141 -20.43 -14.36 -6.83
CA LEU A 141 -19.64 -15.05 -7.85
C LEU A 141 -19.45 -14.15 -9.08
N THR A 142 -20.53 -13.54 -9.56
CA THR A 142 -20.50 -12.65 -10.74
C THR A 142 -19.62 -11.43 -10.48
N GLU A 143 -19.80 -10.74 -9.35
CA GLU A 143 -18.98 -9.60 -8.94
C GLU A 143 -17.50 -10.00 -8.86
N SER A 144 -17.19 -11.11 -8.19
CA SER A 144 -15.81 -11.55 -8.04
C SER A 144 -15.14 -11.95 -9.35
N LEU A 145 -15.89 -12.52 -10.30
CA LEU A 145 -15.36 -12.89 -11.61
C LEU A 145 -15.13 -11.67 -12.52
N GLN A 146 -15.54 -10.45 -12.14
CA GLN A 146 -15.14 -9.22 -12.84
C GLN A 146 -13.68 -8.83 -12.54
N GLY A 147 -13.11 -9.36 -11.45
CA GLY A 147 -11.74 -9.12 -11.02
C GLY A 147 -11.61 -9.19 -9.49
N GLU A 148 -10.47 -9.66 -9.01
CA GLU A 148 -10.16 -9.70 -7.58
C GLU A 148 -8.67 -9.42 -7.38
N THR A 149 -8.30 -8.72 -6.30
CA THR A 149 -6.88 -8.47 -6.04
C THR A 149 -6.19 -9.74 -5.52
N THR A 150 -4.88 -9.90 -5.80
CA THR A 150 -4.09 -11.04 -5.29
C THR A 150 -4.22 -11.16 -3.77
N PHE A 151 -4.14 -10.03 -3.07
CA PHE A 151 -4.21 -9.98 -1.62
C PHE A 151 -5.59 -10.42 -1.09
N ASN A 152 -6.68 -9.95 -1.71
CA ASN A 152 -8.03 -10.35 -1.33
C ASN A 152 -8.27 -11.84 -1.56
N MET A 153 -7.79 -12.39 -2.69
CA MET A 153 -7.86 -13.83 -2.94
C MET A 153 -7.12 -14.63 -1.86
N LEU A 154 -5.87 -14.26 -1.55
CA LEU A 154 -5.06 -14.95 -0.55
C LEU A 154 -5.68 -14.87 0.86
N LYS A 155 -6.17 -13.69 1.26
CA LYS A 155 -6.84 -13.50 2.55
C LYS A 155 -8.16 -14.25 2.62
N GLY A 156 -9.01 -14.14 1.59
CA GLY A 156 -10.29 -14.82 1.54
C GLY A 156 -10.16 -16.34 1.43
N MET A 157 -9.02 -16.86 0.97
CA MET A 157 -8.68 -18.28 1.04
C MET A 157 -8.17 -18.72 2.43
N GLY A 158 -8.15 -17.83 3.42
CA GLY A 158 -7.73 -18.13 4.79
C GLY A 158 -6.22 -18.32 4.94
N LEU A 159 -5.42 -17.75 4.03
CA LEU A 159 -3.97 -17.98 4.00
C LEU A 159 -3.15 -16.96 4.80
N SER A 160 -3.79 -15.97 5.45
CA SER A 160 -3.12 -14.82 6.10
C SER A 160 -1.92 -15.19 6.98
N ARG A 161 -2.01 -16.28 7.76
CA ARG A 161 -0.93 -16.74 8.65
C ARG A 161 0.22 -17.45 7.94
N HIS A 162 0.05 -17.80 6.67
CA HIS A 162 1.01 -18.52 5.84
C HIS A 162 1.66 -17.61 4.79
N LEU A 163 1.25 -16.33 4.70
CA LEU A 163 1.72 -15.40 3.68
C LEU A 163 3.10 -14.85 3.98
N GLN A 164 3.96 -14.86 2.97
CA GLN A 164 5.20 -14.11 2.96
C GLN A 164 5.29 -13.28 1.68
N HIS A 165 5.53 -11.98 1.82
CA HIS A 165 5.79 -11.10 0.70
C HIS A 165 7.30 -11.05 0.46
N VAL A 166 7.74 -11.57 -0.69
CA VAL A 166 9.16 -11.81 -0.99
C VAL A 166 9.51 -11.30 -2.38
N ALA A 167 10.80 -11.03 -2.60
CA ALA A 167 11.26 -10.65 -3.92
C ALA A 167 11.06 -11.81 -4.91
N THR A 168 10.46 -11.52 -6.06
CA THR A 168 10.23 -12.50 -7.12
C THR A 168 11.52 -13.16 -7.56
N ALA A 169 12.62 -12.40 -7.66
CA ALA A 169 13.93 -12.92 -8.01
C ALA A 169 14.44 -13.98 -7.00
N THR A 170 14.15 -13.82 -5.70
CA THR A 170 14.52 -14.81 -4.68
C THR A 170 13.76 -16.11 -4.89
N VAL A 171 12.46 -16.03 -5.17
CA VAL A 171 11.62 -17.19 -5.43
C VAL A 171 12.01 -17.88 -6.73
N VAL A 172 12.27 -17.11 -7.79
CA VAL A 172 12.75 -17.62 -9.08
C VAL A 172 14.12 -18.32 -8.93
N ALA A 173 15.07 -17.69 -8.24
CA ALA A 173 16.41 -18.26 -8.01
C ALA A 173 16.36 -19.54 -7.16
N ALA A 174 15.45 -19.61 -6.19
CA ALA A 174 15.24 -20.79 -5.35
C ALA A 174 14.37 -21.87 -6.02
N GLY A 175 13.89 -21.65 -7.25
CA GLY A 175 12.95 -22.56 -7.92
C GLY A 175 11.59 -22.67 -7.21
N GLY A 176 11.24 -21.69 -6.38
CA GLY A 176 10.00 -21.66 -5.60
C GLY A 176 8.78 -21.24 -6.39
N ALA A 177 7.63 -21.19 -5.71
CA ALA A 177 6.35 -20.79 -6.26
C ALA A 177 5.77 -19.58 -5.52
N GLY A 178 5.03 -18.74 -6.24
CA GLY A 178 4.32 -17.60 -5.65
C GLY A 178 3.33 -16.96 -6.62
N VAL A 179 2.58 -15.96 -6.16
CA VAL A 179 1.61 -15.23 -6.99
C VAL A 179 1.93 -13.74 -6.96
N ALA A 180 1.98 -13.12 -8.13
CA ALA A 180 2.24 -11.71 -8.29
C ALA A 180 1.06 -11.02 -8.98
N ASP A 181 0.77 -9.78 -8.62
CA ASP A 181 -0.26 -8.97 -9.29
C ASP A 181 0.07 -8.80 -10.79
N SER A 182 -0.92 -8.79 -11.67
CA SER A 182 -0.78 -8.41 -13.09
C SER A 182 -1.12 -6.93 -13.30
N TYR A 183 -0.96 -6.39 -14.50
CA TYR A 183 -1.23 -4.97 -14.80
C TYR A 183 -2.73 -4.63 -14.95
N ASP A 184 -3.63 -5.61 -14.86
CA ASP A 184 -5.05 -5.49 -15.20
C ASP A 184 -6.02 -5.95 -14.10
N ALA A 185 -5.68 -5.66 -12.83
CA ALA A 185 -6.41 -6.11 -11.63
C ALA A 185 -6.51 -7.65 -11.49
N GLY A 186 -5.61 -8.38 -12.16
CA GLY A 186 -5.46 -9.83 -12.11
C GLY A 186 -4.20 -10.28 -11.37
N SER A 187 -3.85 -11.56 -11.50
CA SER A 187 -2.59 -12.10 -10.97
C SER A 187 -1.99 -13.15 -11.90
N SER A 188 -0.68 -13.36 -11.76
CA SER A 188 0.09 -14.40 -12.44
C SER A 188 0.71 -15.34 -11.41
N LEU A 189 0.67 -16.65 -11.68
CA LEU A 189 1.44 -17.62 -10.91
C LEU A 189 2.90 -17.54 -11.36
N ILE A 190 3.82 -17.30 -10.44
CA ILE A 190 5.25 -17.44 -10.68
C ILE A 190 5.65 -18.86 -10.29
N TYR A 191 6.08 -19.64 -11.29
CA TYR A 191 6.52 -21.02 -11.10
C TYR A 191 7.58 -21.39 -12.13
N ALA A 192 8.62 -22.12 -11.69
CA ALA A 192 9.75 -22.54 -12.53
C ALA A 192 10.38 -21.38 -13.31
N GLY A 193 10.52 -20.22 -12.66
CA GLY A 193 11.12 -19.03 -13.25
C GLY A 193 10.27 -18.28 -14.29
N LYS A 194 9.00 -18.64 -14.46
CA LYS A 194 8.08 -18.03 -15.42
C LYS A 194 6.81 -17.54 -14.73
N ALA A 195 6.23 -16.47 -15.26
CA ALA A 195 4.89 -16.00 -14.93
C ALA A 195 3.87 -16.69 -15.84
N HIS A 196 2.87 -17.34 -15.23
CA HIS A 196 1.80 -18.07 -15.90
C HIS A 196 0.48 -17.32 -15.72
N GLN A 197 -0.09 -16.85 -16.83
CA GLN A 197 -1.35 -16.11 -16.84
C GLN A 197 -2.11 -16.39 -18.15
N PHE A 198 -3.41 -16.69 -18.06
CA PHE A 198 -4.27 -16.99 -19.21
C PHE A 198 -3.72 -18.08 -20.14
N GLY A 199 -3.09 -19.12 -19.59
CA GLY A 199 -2.41 -20.17 -20.37
C GLY A 199 -1.17 -19.70 -21.13
N ARG A 200 -0.64 -18.50 -20.84
CA ARG A 200 0.58 -17.96 -21.45
C ARG A 200 1.71 -17.87 -20.43
N GLU A 201 2.91 -18.15 -20.90
CA GLU A 201 4.14 -17.95 -20.15
C GLU A 201 4.77 -16.61 -20.50
N ARG A 202 5.23 -15.89 -19.48
CA ARG A 202 5.94 -14.61 -19.59
C ARG A 202 7.09 -14.57 -18.59
N SER A 203 8.00 -13.61 -18.78
CA SER A 203 9.01 -13.34 -17.76
C SER A 203 8.33 -12.79 -16.49
N PRO A 204 8.70 -13.26 -15.28
CA PRO A 204 8.25 -12.63 -14.04
C PRO A 204 8.70 -11.18 -14.02
N ASP A 205 7.74 -10.27 -14.09
CA ASP A 205 7.97 -8.84 -14.30
C ASP A 205 7.73 -8.02 -13.04
N ARG A 206 7.06 -8.57 -12.01
CA ARG A 206 6.89 -7.95 -10.69
C ARG A 206 8.10 -8.17 -9.80
N ALA A 207 8.53 -7.12 -9.09
CA ALA A 207 9.64 -7.18 -8.15
C ALA A 207 9.35 -8.04 -6.90
N TYR A 208 8.07 -8.11 -6.51
CA TYR A 208 7.62 -8.86 -5.35
C TYR A 208 6.41 -9.72 -5.69
N LEU A 209 6.26 -10.79 -4.93
CA LEU A 209 5.16 -11.72 -5.01
C LEU A 209 4.79 -12.20 -3.60
N TYR A 210 3.62 -12.81 -3.48
CA TYR A 210 3.21 -13.54 -2.30
C TYR A 210 3.56 -15.02 -2.46
N THR A 211 4.39 -15.56 -1.57
CA THR A 211 4.61 -17.00 -1.43
C THR A 211 3.97 -17.50 -0.14
N LEU A 212 3.88 -18.82 -0.02
CA LEU A 212 3.35 -19.48 1.17
C LEU A 212 4.50 -20.14 1.93
N MET A 213 4.64 -19.81 3.20
CA MET A 213 5.63 -20.42 4.10
C MET A 213 5.27 -21.89 4.36
N SER A 214 6.30 -22.73 4.47
CA SER A 214 6.22 -23.95 5.28
C SER A 214 6.92 -23.66 6.60
N ASP A 215 6.64 -24.41 7.65
CA ASP A 215 6.96 -24.06 9.03
C ASP A 215 8.45 -23.87 9.40
N ASN A 216 9.46 -23.94 8.51
CA ASN A 216 10.87 -23.68 8.86
C ASN A 216 11.78 -23.34 7.64
N ALA A 217 12.58 -22.23 7.67
CA ALA A 217 14.02 -22.16 7.26
C ALA A 217 14.64 -20.72 7.06
N PRO A 218 16.00 -20.53 7.17
CA PRO A 218 16.75 -19.25 7.27
C PRO A 218 17.70 -18.88 6.06
N LYS A 219 18.44 -17.72 6.15
CA LYS A 219 19.12 -16.91 5.07
C LYS A 219 20.70 -16.93 5.08
N PRO A 220 21.43 -16.74 3.93
CA PRO A 220 22.91 -16.55 3.88
C PRO A 220 23.47 -15.23 3.24
N PRO A 221 24.83 -14.95 3.30
CA PRO A 221 25.48 -13.61 3.26
C PRO A 221 26.28 -13.21 1.97
N VAL A 222 26.84 -11.96 1.93
CA VAL A 222 27.49 -11.25 0.77
C VAL A 222 28.88 -10.64 1.10
N VAL A 223 29.76 -10.42 0.08
CA VAL A 223 31.15 -9.86 0.12
C VAL A 223 31.33 -8.63 -0.82
N PRO A 224 32.27 -7.65 -0.61
CA PRO A 224 32.30 -6.35 -1.33
C PRO A 224 33.56 -6.02 -2.21
N ALA A 225 33.51 -4.92 -3.00
CA ALA A 225 34.61 -4.33 -3.82
C ALA A 225 34.47 -2.75 -3.97
N PRO A 226 35.46 -1.97 -4.51
CA PRO A 226 35.95 -0.67 -3.96
C PRO A 226 35.58 0.66 -4.69
N VAL A 227 36.12 1.80 -4.17
CA VAL A 227 35.63 3.21 -4.20
C VAL A 227 36.44 4.21 -5.07
N ALA A 228 35.79 5.28 -5.57
CA ALA A 228 36.35 6.49 -6.23
C ALA A 228 35.84 7.82 -5.56
N PRO A 229 36.43 9.01 -5.83
CA PRO A 229 36.34 10.20 -4.95
C PRO A 229 35.08 11.10 -5.12
N ILE A 230 34.80 11.94 -4.10
CA ILE A 230 33.50 12.56 -3.77
C ILE A 230 33.43 14.08 -4.03
N VAL A 231 32.24 14.56 -4.44
CA VAL A 231 31.73 15.93 -4.20
C VAL A 231 30.67 15.87 -3.09
N VAL A 232 30.82 16.66 -2.02
CA VAL A 232 29.94 16.62 -0.83
C VAL A 232 28.73 17.55 -1.04
N PRO A 233 27.48 17.09 -0.82
CA PRO A 233 26.29 17.93 -0.94
C PRO A 233 26.30 19.10 0.05
N LYS A 234 25.83 20.27 -0.38
CA LYS A 234 25.81 21.49 0.43
C LYS A 234 24.57 21.49 1.32
N VAL A 235 24.76 21.28 2.63
CA VAL A 235 23.70 21.40 3.65
C VAL A 235 23.69 22.83 4.15
N ASP A 236 23.21 23.76 3.32
CA ASP A 236 22.93 25.13 3.75
C ASP A 236 21.59 25.15 4.52
N PRO A 237 21.36 26.11 5.44
CA PRO A 237 20.05 26.34 6.03
C PRO A 237 19.03 26.70 4.95
N ALA A 238 17.79 26.21 5.07
CA ALA A 238 16.72 26.41 4.08
C ALA A 238 16.61 27.88 3.66
N THR A 239 16.98 28.19 2.42
CA THR A 239 16.93 29.56 1.88
C THR A 239 15.52 29.86 1.36
N SER A 240 15.08 31.12 1.55
CA SER A 240 13.70 31.59 1.36
C SER A 240 12.99 31.12 0.07
N LYS A 241 11.76 30.60 0.25
CA LYS A 241 10.49 30.63 -0.56
C LYS A 241 10.45 30.96 -2.07
N VAL A 242 11.55 31.04 -2.81
CA VAL A 242 11.54 31.28 -4.26
C VAL A 242 11.52 29.93 -4.95
N ARG A 243 10.41 29.63 -5.65
CA ARG A 243 10.31 28.40 -6.45
C ARG A 243 11.39 28.43 -7.54
N PRO A 244 12.20 27.37 -7.69
CA PRO A 244 13.21 27.33 -8.72
C PRO A 244 12.59 27.31 -10.12
N GLU A 245 13.26 27.94 -11.09
CA GLU A 245 12.80 27.97 -12.47
C GLU A 245 12.88 26.56 -13.09
N ALA A 246 11.82 26.15 -13.79
CA ALA A 246 11.71 24.80 -14.31
C ALA A 246 12.82 24.42 -15.29
N ALA A 247 13.27 25.37 -16.12
CA ALA A 247 14.39 25.15 -17.03
C ALA A 247 15.68 24.77 -16.27
N GLY A 248 15.98 25.47 -15.17
CA GLY A 248 17.19 25.24 -14.36
C GLY A 248 17.18 23.92 -13.58
N VAL A 249 16.00 23.41 -13.21
CA VAL A 249 15.84 22.08 -12.60
C VAL A 249 15.96 20.99 -13.66
N MET A 250 15.31 21.16 -14.81
CA MET A 250 15.35 20.17 -15.89
C MET A 250 16.76 19.96 -16.46
N GLN A 251 17.53 21.04 -16.60
CA GLN A 251 18.91 21.01 -17.12
C GLN A 251 19.96 20.70 -16.03
N GLY A 252 19.56 20.65 -14.75
CA GLY A 252 20.49 20.49 -13.64
C GLY A 252 21.18 19.12 -13.60
N PHE A 253 20.41 18.06 -13.86
CA PHE A 253 20.92 16.71 -14.00
C PHE A 253 19.99 15.86 -14.88
N SER A 254 20.53 14.78 -15.44
CA SER A 254 19.82 13.75 -16.17
C SER A 254 20.26 12.36 -15.70
N GLU A 255 19.32 11.43 -15.76
CA GLU A 255 19.56 10.00 -15.70
C GLU A 255 20.38 9.53 -16.90
N GLY A 256 21.32 8.60 -16.67
CA GLY A 256 22.03 7.95 -17.75
C GLY A 256 21.12 7.00 -18.52
N SER A 257 21.17 7.04 -19.86
CA SER A 257 20.42 6.10 -20.70
C SER A 257 20.86 4.65 -20.44
N ARG A 258 19.91 3.72 -20.50
CA ARG A 258 20.21 2.29 -20.45
C ARG A 258 21.00 1.86 -21.69
N ASN A 259 21.98 0.99 -21.52
CA ASN A 259 22.59 0.31 -22.67
C ASN A 259 21.73 -0.88 -23.12
N PHE A 260 21.94 -1.33 -24.35
CA PHE A 260 21.27 -2.53 -24.87
C PHE A 260 21.57 -3.74 -23.97
N GLY A 261 20.52 -4.42 -23.49
CA GLY A 261 20.63 -5.58 -22.60
C GLY A 261 20.73 -5.26 -21.09
N GLU A 262 20.81 -3.99 -20.70
CA GLU A 262 20.78 -3.59 -19.28
C GLU A 262 19.34 -3.39 -18.78
N VAL A 263 19.10 -3.73 -17.50
CA VAL A 263 17.81 -3.50 -16.80
C VAL A 263 17.85 -2.17 -16.00
N PHE A 264 18.82 -1.30 -16.28
CA PHE A 264 19.04 -0.05 -15.57
C PHE A 264 18.01 1.02 -15.97
N ASP A 265 17.38 1.68 -14.99
CA ASP A 265 16.47 2.80 -15.22
C ASP A 265 16.32 3.67 -13.96
N LEU A 266 16.69 4.93 -14.06
CA LEU A 266 16.48 5.91 -12.99
C LEU A 266 15.57 7.08 -13.40
N SER A 267 14.86 6.96 -14.54
CA SER A 267 13.97 8.02 -15.04
C SER A 267 12.84 8.34 -14.07
N SER A 268 12.26 7.35 -13.39
CA SER A 268 11.23 7.58 -12.37
C SER A 268 11.78 8.29 -11.13
N HIS A 269 13.00 7.94 -10.69
CA HIS A 269 13.69 8.62 -9.59
C HIS A 269 14.05 10.05 -9.97
N ALA A 270 14.64 10.27 -11.14
CA ALA A 270 14.99 11.59 -11.63
C ALA A 270 13.74 12.48 -11.76
N ALA A 271 12.64 11.95 -12.30
CA ALA A 271 11.38 12.66 -12.43
C ALA A 271 10.81 13.09 -11.06
N VAL A 272 10.81 12.19 -10.07
CA VAL A 272 10.31 12.51 -8.71
C VAL A 272 11.25 13.48 -7.98
N ILE A 273 12.57 13.33 -8.11
CA ILE A 273 13.53 14.27 -7.51
C ILE A 273 13.33 15.68 -8.11
N LYS A 274 13.18 15.78 -9.44
CA LYS A 274 12.90 17.07 -10.10
C LYS A 274 11.55 17.65 -9.68
N LEU A 275 10.52 16.82 -9.49
CA LEU A 275 9.23 17.24 -8.93
C LEU A 275 9.39 17.80 -7.51
N MET A 276 10.17 17.15 -6.66
CA MET A 276 10.48 17.63 -5.31
C MET A 276 11.26 18.94 -5.35
N MET A 277 12.25 19.07 -6.25
CA MET A 277 13.03 20.30 -6.43
C MET A 277 12.12 21.49 -6.80
N LEU A 278 11.22 21.28 -7.77
CA LEU A 278 10.24 22.27 -8.20
C LEU A 278 9.24 22.65 -7.10
N ARG A 279 8.89 21.67 -6.25
CA ARG A 279 7.84 21.85 -5.23
C ARG A 279 8.35 22.48 -3.95
N PHE A 280 9.50 22.02 -3.46
CA PHE A 280 10.00 22.33 -2.12
C PHE A 280 11.23 23.22 -2.14
N GLY A 281 12.07 23.11 -3.17
CA GLY A 281 13.33 23.84 -3.30
C GLY A 281 14.45 22.93 -3.78
N PRO A 282 15.55 23.48 -4.30
CA PRO A 282 16.56 22.73 -5.03
C PRO A 282 17.44 21.82 -4.16
N SER A 283 17.54 22.06 -2.85
CA SER A 283 18.47 21.32 -1.97
C SER A 283 17.80 20.17 -1.22
N PRO A 284 18.56 19.16 -0.75
CA PRO A 284 18.02 18.10 0.12
C PRO A 284 17.35 18.64 1.40
N SER A 285 17.87 19.74 1.96
CA SER A 285 17.29 20.41 3.13
C SER A 285 15.89 21.00 2.85
N ASP A 286 15.61 21.38 1.61
CA ASP A 286 14.27 21.83 1.21
C ASP A 286 13.33 20.64 1.00
N MET A 287 13.85 19.60 0.35
CA MET A 287 13.10 18.43 -0.09
C MET A 287 12.70 17.49 1.06
N PHE A 288 13.52 17.35 2.10
CA PHE A 288 13.20 16.58 3.31
C PHE A 288 12.65 17.48 4.43
N GLU A 289 12.10 16.87 5.49
CA GLU A 289 11.61 17.65 6.64
C GLU A 289 12.80 18.18 7.46
N ARG A 290 13.83 17.36 7.62
CA ARG A 290 15.05 17.72 8.34
C ARG A 290 16.24 16.96 7.77
N VAL A 291 17.37 17.66 7.62
CA VAL A 291 18.66 17.08 7.25
C VAL A 291 19.72 17.67 8.18
N GLU A 292 20.39 16.82 8.94
CA GLU A 292 21.44 17.21 9.87
C GLU A 292 22.72 16.45 9.55
N ALA A 293 23.82 17.18 9.36
CA ALA A 293 25.13 16.56 9.21
C ALA A 293 25.59 15.95 10.55
N THR A 294 26.12 14.74 10.50
CA THR A 294 26.72 14.03 11.64
C THR A 294 28.19 13.75 11.36
N ALA A 295 28.94 13.29 12.37
CA ALA A 295 30.36 12.94 12.20
C ALA A 295 30.59 11.92 11.05
N THR A 296 29.69 10.93 10.94
CA THR A 296 29.82 9.79 10.03
C THR A 296 28.94 9.87 8.77
N GLY A 297 28.07 10.89 8.67
CA GLY A 297 27.10 10.99 7.59
C GLY A 297 26.03 12.05 7.85
N TYR A 298 24.77 11.65 7.74
CA TYR A 298 23.61 12.53 7.84
C TYR A 298 22.46 11.83 8.57
N SER A 299 21.75 12.58 9.42
CA SER A 299 20.44 12.20 9.94
C SER A 299 19.37 12.89 9.09
N ILE A 300 18.40 12.14 8.59
CA ILE A 300 17.38 12.63 7.67
C ILE A 300 16.02 12.27 8.24
N THR A 301 15.15 13.26 8.41
CA THR A 301 13.71 13.05 8.64
C THR A 301 13.00 13.34 7.33
N MET A 302 12.34 12.33 6.76
CA MET A 302 11.53 12.46 5.55
C MET A 302 10.25 13.25 5.81
N LYS A 303 9.57 13.70 4.74
CA LYS A 303 8.33 14.49 4.85
C LYS A 303 7.14 13.74 5.48
N ASP A 304 7.25 12.43 5.61
CA ASP A 304 6.30 11.55 6.30
C ASP A 304 6.77 11.15 7.72
N GLY A 305 7.78 11.85 8.25
CA GLY A 305 8.38 11.60 9.55
C GLY A 305 9.32 10.40 9.61
N PHE A 306 9.51 9.64 8.52
CA PHE A 306 10.41 8.50 8.54
C PHE A 306 11.86 8.96 8.71
N GLU A 307 12.55 8.43 9.72
CA GLU A 307 13.95 8.78 9.98
C GLU A 307 14.92 7.75 9.40
N VAL A 308 15.97 8.23 8.72
CA VAL A 308 17.08 7.41 8.25
C VAL A 308 18.41 8.06 8.59
N THR A 309 19.42 7.24 8.89
CA THR A 309 20.81 7.68 9.01
C THR A 309 21.58 7.21 7.78
N LEU A 310 22.09 8.16 7.00
CA LEU A 310 22.84 7.88 5.78
C LEU A 310 24.34 8.11 6.02
N SER A 311 25.18 7.11 5.81
CA SER A 311 26.63 7.26 5.94
C SER A 311 27.28 7.90 4.71
N LYS A 312 28.48 8.48 4.89
CA LYS A 312 29.30 8.98 3.77
C LYS A 312 29.63 7.87 2.75
N GLN A 313 29.81 6.63 3.21
CA GLN A 313 30.12 5.48 2.35
C GLN A 313 28.92 5.06 1.50
N GLU A 314 27.72 5.05 2.07
CA GLU A 314 26.49 4.75 1.32
C GLU A 314 26.24 5.80 0.24
N LEU A 315 26.44 7.07 0.57
CA LEU A 315 26.34 8.17 -0.39
C LEU A 315 27.36 8.04 -1.54
N GLN A 316 28.62 7.68 -1.22
CA GLN A 316 29.66 7.38 -2.21
C GLN A 316 29.20 6.27 -3.18
N ARG A 317 28.70 5.16 -2.63
CA ARG A 317 28.26 4.00 -3.42
C ARG A 317 27.10 4.37 -4.34
N THR A 318 26.15 5.16 -3.85
CA THR A 318 25.06 5.67 -4.67
C THR A 318 25.56 6.57 -5.80
N GLY A 319 26.45 7.51 -5.50
CA GLY A 319 27.03 8.40 -6.50
C GLY A 319 27.80 7.66 -7.61
N ALA A 320 28.52 6.60 -7.24
CA ALA A 320 29.23 5.77 -8.21
C ALA A 320 28.29 4.94 -9.11
N ALA A 321 27.09 4.62 -8.64
CA ALA A 321 26.20 3.67 -9.30
C ALA A 321 25.03 4.31 -10.07
N SER A 322 24.59 5.52 -9.69
CA SER A 322 23.37 6.16 -10.22
C SER A 322 23.47 6.65 -11.66
N ARG A 323 24.69 6.82 -12.21
CA ARG A 323 24.92 7.45 -13.52
C ARG A 323 24.20 8.79 -13.71
N PHE A 324 23.81 9.49 -12.64
CA PHE A 324 23.32 10.86 -12.74
C PHE A 324 24.45 11.76 -13.24
N SER A 325 24.15 12.58 -14.24
CA SER A 325 25.13 13.47 -14.88
C SER A 325 24.48 14.81 -15.21
N GLY A 326 25.28 15.85 -15.39
CA GLY A 326 24.75 17.17 -15.69
C GLY A 326 25.83 18.25 -15.55
N PRO A 327 25.56 19.46 -16.08
CA PRO A 327 26.47 20.60 -15.97
C PRO A 327 26.59 21.14 -14.53
N ASP A 328 25.61 20.84 -13.67
CA ASP A 328 25.55 21.29 -12.28
C ASP A 328 25.94 20.16 -11.34
N ALA A 329 27.22 20.12 -10.97
CA ALA A 329 27.76 19.10 -10.07
C ALA A 329 27.06 19.06 -8.70
N GLN A 330 26.53 20.20 -8.24
CA GLN A 330 25.81 20.26 -6.98
C GLN A 330 24.46 19.56 -7.11
N LYS A 331 23.69 19.83 -8.16
CA LYS A 331 22.40 19.15 -8.40
C LYS A 331 22.56 17.65 -8.65
N VAL A 332 23.66 17.22 -9.27
CA VAL A 332 23.99 15.80 -9.39
C VAL A 332 24.26 15.18 -8.01
N ALA A 333 25.01 15.87 -7.14
CA ALA A 333 25.26 15.42 -5.78
C ALA A 333 23.96 15.37 -4.95
N ASP A 334 23.08 16.36 -5.10
CA ASP A 334 21.78 16.41 -4.43
C ASP A 334 20.86 15.28 -4.90
N ALA A 335 20.81 14.99 -6.20
CA ALA A 335 20.06 13.86 -6.75
C ALA A 335 20.57 12.50 -6.21
N ASN A 336 21.89 12.34 -6.11
CA ASN A 336 22.50 11.17 -5.49
C ASN A 336 22.14 11.03 -4.02
N PHE A 337 22.08 12.14 -3.28
CA PHE A 337 21.66 12.15 -1.89
C PHE A 337 20.21 11.69 -1.73
N MET A 338 19.30 12.20 -2.56
CA MET A 338 17.89 11.79 -2.54
C MET A 338 17.73 10.29 -2.85
N LEU A 339 18.43 9.79 -3.87
CA LEU A 339 18.41 8.37 -4.22
C LEU A 339 18.98 7.48 -3.10
N ALA A 340 20.04 7.93 -2.42
CA ALA A 340 20.66 7.22 -1.31
C ALA A 340 19.72 7.16 -0.09
N ALA A 341 19.02 8.26 0.21
CA ALA A 341 18.01 8.31 1.27
C ALA A 341 16.83 7.36 0.99
N PHE A 342 16.35 7.31 -0.25
CA PHE A 342 15.32 6.34 -0.68
C PHE A 342 15.80 4.90 -0.50
N ALA A 343 17.00 4.57 -0.99
CA ALA A 343 17.58 3.25 -0.83
C ALA A 343 17.76 2.89 0.65
N LYS A 344 18.15 3.86 1.49
CA LYS A 344 18.31 3.67 2.93
C LYS A 344 16.98 3.36 3.62
N ARG A 345 15.89 4.05 3.28
CA ARG A 345 14.55 3.72 3.82
C ARG A 345 14.16 2.29 3.44
N LYS A 346 14.28 1.93 2.17
CA LYS A 346 13.96 0.59 1.67
C LYS A 346 14.84 -0.48 2.33
N GLN A 347 16.08 -0.16 2.70
CA GLN A 347 16.95 -1.01 3.50
C GLN A 347 16.39 -1.24 4.91
N VAL A 348 16.00 -0.17 5.61
CA VAL A 348 15.45 -0.23 6.97
C VAL A 348 14.12 -0.99 6.98
N GLU A 349 13.23 -0.70 6.03
CA GLU A 349 11.92 -1.37 5.92
C GLU A 349 12.04 -2.85 5.50
N GLY A 350 13.00 -3.19 4.64
CA GLY A 350 13.17 -4.53 4.08
C GLY A 350 14.13 -5.46 4.81
N ASN A 351 14.82 -4.97 5.86
CA ASN A 351 15.90 -5.68 6.58
C ASN A 351 16.90 -6.38 5.62
N ALA A 352 17.46 -5.59 4.69
CA ALA A 352 18.39 -6.05 3.66
C ALA A 352 19.72 -5.28 3.72
N GLY A 353 20.73 -5.73 2.98
CA GLY A 353 21.98 -4.98 2.80
C GLY A 353 21.78 -3.77 1.89
N PHE A 354 22.43 -2.65 2.19
CA PHE A 354 22.29 -1.40 1.42
C PHE A 354 22.60 -1.60 -0.07
N ASP A 355 23.66 -2.33 -0.41
CA ASP A 355 24.06 -2.56 -1.81
C ASP A 355 23.02 -3.35 -2.60
N ALA A 356 22.40 -4.36 -1.97
CA ALA A 356 21.36 -5.17 -2.62
C ALA A 356 20.13 -4.29 -2.91
N VAL A 357 19.79 -3.42 -1.95
CA VAL A 357 18.68 -2.48 -2.11
C VAL A 357 19.00 -1.45 -3.18
N LEU A 358 20.17 -0.81 -3.12
CA LEU A 358 20.63 0.15 -4.11
C LEU A 358 20.63 -0.48 -5.51
N SER A 359 21.23 -1.66 -5.68
CA SER A 359 21.26 -2.38 -6.96
C SER A 359 19.85 -2.65 -7.49
N SER A 360 18.90 -3.03 -6.63
CA SER A 360 17.51 -3.23 -7.05
C SER A 360 16.83 -1.91 -7.45
N THR A 361 17.13 -0.82 -6.75
CA THR A 361 16.59 0.51 -7.01
C THR A 361 17.09 1.09 -8.35
N LEU A 362 18.32 0.77 -8.74
CA LEU A 362 18.90 1.16 -10.04
C LEU A 362 18.19 0.52 -11.24
N CYS A 363 17.39 -0.54 -11.02
CA CYS A 363 16.61 -1.18 -12.08
C CYS A 363 15.26 -0.49 -12.36
N GLY A 364 15.00 0.63 -11.70
CA GLY A 364 13.74 1.36 -11.80
C GLY A 364 12.74 0.97 -10.72
N GLU A 365 11.84 1.90 -10.44
CA GLU A 365 10.76 1.75 -9.49
C GLU A 365 9.50 2.40 -10.06
N HIS A 366 8.32 1.88 -9.72
CA HIS A 366 7.08 2.57 -10.06
C HIS A 366 7.07 3.95 -9.40
N ILE A 367 6.66 4.99 -10.14
CA ILE A 367 6.58 6.37 -9.65
C ILE A 367 5.86 6.47 -8.30
N TYR A 368 4.75 5.75 -8.12
CA TYR A 368 4.07 5.69 -6.82
C TYR A 368 4.97 5.18 -5.69
N ASN A 369 5.78 4.14 -5.94
CA ASN A 369 6.73 3.61 -4.96
C ASN A 369 7.86 4.59 -4.68
N VAL A 370 8.38 5.28 -5.71
CA VAL A 370 9.39 6.33 -5.53
C VAL A 370 8.81 7.45 -4.67
N LEU A 371 7.62 7.94 -5.00
CA LEU A 371 6.92 8.97 -4.23
C LEU A 371 6.69 8.52 -2.78
N LYS A 372 6.19 7.30 -2.57
CA LYS A 372 5.98 6.72 -1.25
C LYS A 372 7.28 6.60 -0.45
N GLY A 373 8.32 6.04 -1.06
CA GLY A 373 9.63 5.86 -0.40
C GLY A 373 10.37 7.17 -0.14
N MET A 374 10.06 8.23 -0.89
CA MET A 374 10.52 9.61 -0.59
C MET A 374 9.67 10.30 0.50
N GLY A 375 8.69 9.60 1.08
CA GLY A 375 7.82 10.14 2.13
C GLY A 375 6.76 11.11 1.63
N LEU A 376 6.36 11.00 0.36
CA LEU A 376 5.44 11.95 -0.28
C LEU A 376 3.98 11.50 -0.28
N THR A 377 3.65 10.31 0.24
CA THR A 377 2.30 9.72 0.13
C THR A 377 1.18 10.66 0.56
N GLY A 378 1.41 11.46 1.60
CA GLY A 378 0.45 12.44 2.07
C GLY A 378 0.20 13.60 1.10
N PHE A 379 1.21 13.97 0.33
CA PHE A 379 1.17 15.10 -0.62
C PHE A 379 0.60 14.70 -1.98
N LEU A 380 0.33 13.42 -2.22
CA LEU A 380 -0.03 12.90 -3.52
C LEU A 380 -1.46 13.23 -3.92
N GLN A 381 -1.59 13.80 -5.11
CA GLN A 381 -2.84 13.89 -5.84
C GLN A 381 -2.74 13.05 -7.11
N VAL A 382 -3.63 12.07 -7.24
CA VAL A 382 -3.81 11.37 -8.52
C VAL A 382 -4.61 12.29 -9.43
N VAL A 383 -4.08 12.59 -10.60
CA VAL A 383 -4.68 13.53 -11.52
C VAL A 383 -4.89 12.94 -12.91
N PRO A 384 -6.03 13.26 -13.57
CA PRO A 384 -6.27 12.85 -14.93
C PRO A 384 -5.38 13.63 -15.91
N PRO A 385 -5.23 13.14 -17.16
CA PRO A 385 -4.40 13.76 -18.18
C PRO A 385 -4.72 15.24 -18.42
N ASP A 386 -5.99 15.63 -18.36
CA ASP A 386 -6.43 17.01 -18.59
C ASP A 386 -5.84 17.97 -17.55
N LYS A 387 -5.73 17.54 -16.28
CA LYS A 387 -5.10 18.31 -15.20
C LYS A 387 -3.59 18.46 -15.39
N LEU A 388 -2.92 17.46 -15.94
CA LEU A 388 -1.50 17.54 -16.29
C LEU A 388 -1.23 18.49 -17.47
N ARG A 389 -2.24 18.78 -18.28
CA ARG A 389 -2.15 19.72 -19.42
C ARG A 389 -2.48 21.18 -19.06
N GLU A 390 -2.95 21.44 -17.84
CA GLU A 390 -3.24 22.82 -17.41
C GLU A 390 -1.97 23.70 -17.42
N PRO A 391 -2.07 25.00 -17.72
CA PRO A 391 -0.93 25.92 -17.62
C PRO A 391 -0.32 25.92 -16.21
N HIS A 392 1.01 25.96 -16.13
CA HIS A 392 1.76 25.90 -14.88
C HIS A 392 1.63 24.58 -14.09
N SER A 393 1.01 23.56 -14.69
CA SER A 393 0.91 22.22 -14.11
C SER A 393 2.29 21.55 -14.07
N VAL A 394 2.64 21.01 -12.90
CA VAL A 394 3.86 20.22 -12.68
C VAL A 394 3.46 18.92 -12.02
N GLY A 395 3.88 17.79 -12.59
CA GLY A 395 3.57 16.47 -12.08
C GLY A 395 4.54 15.42 -12.59
N VAL A 396 4.22 14.15 -12.35
CA VAL A 396 4.97 13.00 -12.88
C VAL A 396 3.99 11.97 -13.42
N THR A 397 4.37 11.29 -14.49
CA THR A 397 3.53 10.24 -15.10
C THR A 397 4.38 9.07 -15.54
N HIS A 398 3.77 7.89 -15.56
CA HIS A 398 4.41 6.69 -16.07
C HIS A 398 4.55 6.78 -17.58
N THR A 399 5.68 6.30 -18.11
CA THR A 399 5.87 6.20 -19.56
C THR A 399 5.74 4.75 -20.01
N PHE A 400 6.66 3.89 -19.60
CA PHE A 400 6.67 2.46 -19.90
C PHE A 400 7.38 1.68 -18.80
N ASN A 401 6.87 0.50 -18.41
CA ASN A 401 7.43 -0.32 -17.31
C ASN A 401 7.65 0.47 -15.99
N TYR A 402 8.91 0.51 -15.53
CA TYR A 402 9.37 1.23 -14.33
C TYR A 402 9.84 2.67 -14.65
N SER A 403 9.77 3.07 -15.92
CA SER A 403 10.20 4.39 -16.35
C SER A 403 9.18 5.46 -15.98
N GLY A 404 9.67 6.67 -15.76
CA GLY A 404 8.85 7.83 -15.46
C GLY A 404 9.28 9.07 -16.23
N ALA A 405 8.34 10.00 -16.35
CA ALA A 405 8.59 11.32 -16.91
C ALA A 405 8.14 12.40 -15.92
N LEU A 406 8.93 13.47 -15.85
CA LEU A 406 8.46 14.73 -15.29
C LEU A 406 7.51 15.36 -16.30
N VAL A 407 6.38 15.87 -15.84
CA VAL A 407 5.45 16.65 -16.65
C VAL A 407 5.55 18.11 -16.26
N VAL A 408 5.82 18.98 -17.22
CA VAL A 408 5.77 20.43 -17.05
C VAL A 408 4.92 21.01 -18.17
N ASN A 409 3.85 21.73 -17.83
CA ASN A 409 2.93 22.36 -18.78
C ASN A 409 2.40 21.39 -19.85
N GLY A 410 2.02 20.17 -19.46
CA GLY A 410 1.51 19.14 -20.38
C GLY A 410 2.56 18.44 -21.25
N ILE A 411 3.85 18.72 -21.06
CA ILE A 411 4.96 18.07 -21.78
C ILE A 411 5.66 17.10 -20.82
N LYS A 412 5.77 15.84 -21.23
CA LYS A 412 6.57 14.79 -20.59
C LYS A 412 8.04 14.97 -20.96
N HIS A 413 8.92 14.93 -19.96
CA HIS A 413 10.36 14.99 -20.08
C HIS A 413 10.96 13.71 -19.47
N SER A 414 11.66 12.91 -20.28
CA SER A 414 12.31 11.66 -19.86
C SER A 414 13.46 11.35 -20.81
N ASN A 415 14.64 10.97 -20.29
CA ASN A 415 15.82 10.61 -21.09
C ASN A 415 16.21 11.65 -22.18
N GLY A 416 15.94 12.94 -21.93
CA GLY A 416 16.18 14.01 -22.91
C GLY A 416 15.12 14.15 -24.01
N GLU A 417 14.14 13.25 -24.06
CA GLU A 417 13.01 13.33 -25.00
C GLU A 417 11.85 14.15 -24.44
N GLN A 418 11.06 14.73 -25.35
CA GLN A 418 9.85 15.49 -25.03
C GLN A 418 8.64 14.91 -25.76
N ALA A 419 7.54 14.72 -25.03
CA ALA A 419 6.29 14.22 -25.61
C ALA A 419 5.06 14.81 -24.91
N SER A 420 4.00 15.11 -25.65
CA SER A 420 2.76 15.60 -25.04
C SER A 420 2.06 14.55 -24.17
N VAL A 421 1.42 14.98 -23.08
CA VAL A 421 0.53 14.14 -22.27
C VAL A 421 -0.75 13.86 -23.05
N THR A 422 -1.07 12.58 -23.28
CA THR A 422 -2.29 12.18 -24.00
C THR A 422 -3.31 11.55 -23.05
N LYS A 423 -3.16 10.27 -22.72
CA LYS A 423 -4.09 9.48 -21.90
C LYS A 423 -3.54 9.09 -20.53
N ASP A 424 -2.34 9.56 -20.20
CA ASP A 424 -1.59 9.10 -19.05
C ASP A 424 -2.05 9.83 -17.78
N TYR A 425 -2.61 9.10 -16.82
CA TYR A 425 -2.80 9.60 -15.46
C TYR A 425 -1.44 9.84 -14.81
N GLY A 426 -1.38 10.75 -13.86
CA GLY A 426 -0.15 11.01 -13.13
C GLY A 426 -0.38 11.47 -11.71
N TYR A 427 0.71 11.89 -11.11
CA TYR A 427 0.75 12.37 -9.73
C TYR A 427 1.21 13.81 -9.72
N GLN A 428 0.55 14.63 -8.92
CA GLN A 428 1.02 15.96 -8.54
C GLN A 428 1.25 15.99 -7.02
N LEU A 429 2.10 16.92 -6.60
CA LEU A 429 2.21 17.26 -5.18
C LEU A 429 1.27 18.43 -4.89
N ALA A 430 0.42 18.29 -3.88
CA ALA A 430 -0.50 19.33 -3.45
C ALA A 430 0.25 20.66 -3.25
N ALA A 431 -0.26 21.74 -3.86
CA ALA A 431 0.33 23.07 -3.77
C ALA A 431 0.17 23.67 -2.37
N ASP A 432 1.14 24.47 -1.93
CA ASP A 432 0.96 25.28 -0.72
C ASP A 432 -0.06 26.35 -1.02
N VAL A 433 -1.10 26.44 -0.19
CA VAL A 433 -2.07 27.54 -0.30
C VAL A 433 -1.41 28.83 0.21
N PRO A 434 -1.50 29.94 -0.56
CA PRO A 434 -1.07 31.25 -0.10
C PRO A 434 -1.70 31.59 1.24
N VAL A 435 -0.92 32.17 2.15
CA VAL A 435 -1.45 32.69 3.41
C VAL A 435 -2.50 33.75 3.06
N ASP A 436 -3.70 33.62 3.62
CA ASP A 436 -4.70 34.69 3.51
C ASP A 436 -4.11 35.93 4.21
N PRO A 437 -3.81 37.02 3.47
CA PRO A 437 -3.11 38.16 4.03
C PRO A 437 -3.92 38.87 5.12
N ASN A 438 -5.23 38.62 5.21
CA ASN A 438 -6.13 39.18 6.21
C ASN A 438 -6.46 38.21 7.35
N GLY A 439 -5.97 36.98 7.30
CA GLY A 439 -6.25 35.94 8.29
C GLY A 439 -5.37 36.05 9.53
N LYS A 440 -5.93 35.71 10.70
CA LYS A 440 -5.20 35.65 11.98
C LYS A 440 -4.94 34.19 12.38
N PRO A 441 -3.91 33.88 13.18
CA PRO A 441 -3.78 32.56 13.77
C PRO A 441 -5.04 32.22 14.56
N ALA A 442 -5.62 31.05 14.32
CA ALA A 442 -6.82 30.62 15.03
C ALA A 442 -6.53 30.43 16.53
N GLN A 443 -7.51 30.73 17.37
CA GLN A 443 -7.46 30.48 18.81
C GLN A 443 -8.31 29.26 19.15
N PHE A 444 -7.75 28.36 19.96
CA PHE A 444 -8.39 27.13 20.43
C PHE A 444 -8.43 27.12 21.97
N SER A 445 -8.70 25.97 22.59
CA SER A 445 -8.68 25.84 24.05
C SER A 445 -7.40 26.41 24.67
N ALA A 446 -7.47 26.78 25.95
CA ALA A 446 -6.35 27.34 26.70
C ALA A 446 -5.17 26.37 26.87
N VAL A 447 -5.33 25.10 26.49
CA VAL A 447 -4.28 24.08 26.53
C VAL A 447 -3.17 24.47 25.56
N PRO A 448 -1.90 24.58 26.02
CA PRO A 448 -0.78 24.91 25.16
C PRO A 448 -0.59 23.89 24.03
N VAL A 449 -0.08 24.36 22.90
CA VAL A 449 0.24 23.51 21.73
C VAL A 449 1.20 22.39 22.14
N GLY A 450 0.90 21.15 21.76
CA GLY A 450 1.72 19.97 22.08
C GLY A 450 1.37 19.28 23.41
N VAL A 451 0.56 19.90 24.27
CA VAL A 451 0.15 19.30 25.54
C VAL A 451 -0.99 18.31 25.29
N LYS A 452 -0.81 17.07 25.76
CA LYS A 452 -1.81 15.99 25.65
C LYS A 452 -2.97 16.27 26.61
N PRO A 453 -4.20 15.82 26.26
CA PRO A 453 -5.31 15.87 27.21
C PRO A 453 -5.02 14.96 28.42
N ASP A 454 -5.40 15.42 29.61
CA ASP A 454 -5.23 14.67 30.87
C ASP A 454 -6.13 13.43 30.91
N ASP A 455 -7.35 13.54 30.37
CA ASP A 455 -8.29 12.43 30.22
C ASP A 455 -8.82 12.32 28.78
N ILE A 456 -8.16 11.47 27.99
CA ILE A 456 -8.57 11.17 26.61
C ILE A 456 -9.75 10.20 26.53
N TRP A 457 -10.14 9.56 27.62
CA TRP A 457 -11.19 8.55 27.63
C TRP A 457 -12.55 9.23 27.81
N SER A 458 -12.81 9.77 29.02
CA SER A 458 -14.11 10.36 29.35
C SER A 458 -14.20 11.86 29.07
N GLY A 459 -13.06 12.51 28.78
CA GLY A 459 -13.00 13.92 28.41
C GLY A 459 -13.79 14.23 27.13
N PHE A 460 -13.70 13.37 26.12
CA PHE A 460 -14.68 13.30 25.03
C PHE A 460 -14.81 11.86 24.48
N TYR A 461 -15.98 11.48 24.00
CA TYR A 461 -16.23 10.18 23.39
C TYR A 461 -17.39 10.22 22.38
N GLN A 462 -17.52 9.14 21.63
CA GLN A 462 -18.54 8.95 20.60
C GLN A 462 -19.96 9.02 21.16
N GLY A 463 -20.85 9.80 20.52
CA GLY A 463 -22.30 9.77 20.81
C GLY A 463 -23.19 9.41 19.62
N VAL A 464 -22.63 9.05 18.46
CA VAL A 464 -23.36 8.58 17.27
C VAL A 464 -22.74 7.29 16.77
N GLU A 465 -23.54 6.26 16.51
CA GLU A 465 -23.07 5.00 15.92
C GLU A 465 -22.36 5.25 14.57
N GLY A 466 -21.32 4.46 14.27
CA GLY A 466 -20.60 4.54 13.00
C GLY A 466 -19.47 5.56 12.90
N ASN A 467 -19.31 6.49 13.86
CA ASN A 467 -18.23 7.49 13.84
C ASN A 467 -16.94 7.08 14.59
N CYS A 468 -16.89 5.84 15.10
CA CYS A 468 -15.79 5.29 15.90
C CYS A 468 -14.41 5.44 15.25
N VAL A 469 -14.32 5.26 13.92
CA VAL A 469 -13.07 5.42 13.16
C VAL A 469 -12.57 6.86 13.23
N THR A 470 -13.47 7.85 13.14
CA THR A 470 -13.10 9.26 13.26
C THR A 470 -12.73 9.62 14.70
N VAL A 471 -13.49 9.16 15.69
CA VAL A 471 -13.19 9.43 17.11
C VAL A 471 -11.84 8.84 17.52
N SER A 472 -11.59 7.57 17.21
CA SER A 472 -10.30 6.93 17.53
C SER A 472 -9.11 7.62 16.85
N ALA A 473 -9.27 8.08 15.60
CA ALA A 473 -8.24 8.85 14.90
C ALA A 473 -7.97 10.22 15.55
N ILE A 474 -9.03 10.95 15.96
CA ILE A 474 -8.90 12.22 16.68
C ILE A 474 -8.16 12.01 18.00
N LYS A 475 -8.56 11.00 18.78
CA LYS A 475 -7.91 10.68 20.06
C LYS A 475 -6.43 10.32 19.86
N ALA A 476 -6.13 9.48 18.86
CA ALA A 476 -4.74 9.14 18.53
C ALA A 476 -3.93 10.39 18.16
N ALA A 477 -4.49 11.28 17.34
CA ALA A 477 -3.84 12.53 16.94
C ALA A 477 -3.56 13.43 18.15
N MET A 478 -4.53 13.59 19.06
CA MET A 478 -4.39 14.40 20.27
C MET A 478 -3.34 13.83 21.25
N MET A 479 -3.25 12.50 21.35
CA MET A 479 -2.23 11.86 22.20
C MET A 479 -0.83 11.89 21.60
N LYS A 480 -0.70 12.03 20.28
CA LYS A 480 0.58 12.19 19.59
C LYS A 480 1.05 13.64 19.56
N TYR A 481 0.17 14.56 19.20
CA TYR A 481 0.50 15.94 18.85
C TYR A 481 -0.05 17.00 19.81
N GLY A 482 -0.80 16.59 20.83
CA GLY A 482 -1.48 17.46 21.80
C GLY A 482 -2.93 17.74 21.44
N GLN A 483 -3.72 18.12 22.46
CA GLN A 483 -5.14 18.44 22.35
C GLN A 483 -5.41 19.58 21.36
N ASN A 484 -4.60 20.64 21.43
CA ASN A 484 -4.79 21.84 20.64
C ASN A 484 -4.63 21.53 19.13
N PRO A 485 -5.63 21.82 18.27
CA PRO A 485 -5.57 21.52 16.82
C PRO A 485 -4.37 22.13 16.08
N LEU A 486 -3.74 23.20 16.61
CA LEU A 486 -2.50 23.76 16.07
C LEU A 486 -1.29 22.82 16.22
N GLY A 487 -1.36 21.85 17.14
CA GLY A 487 -0.36 20.78 17.26
C GLY A 487 -0.54 19.71 16.18
N ILE A 488 -1.77 19.47 15.74
CA ILE A 488 -2.11 18.41 14.77
C ILE A 488 -1.97 18.92 13.33
N PHE A 489 -2.50 20.10 13.01
CA PHE A 489 -2.40 20.68 11.67
C PHE A 489 -1.13 21.51 11.49
N LYS A 490 -0.67 21.65 10.25
CA LYS A 490 0.51 22.48 9.93
C LYS A 490 0.22 23.97 10.19
N ARG A 491 -1.01 24.41 9.93
CA ARG A 491 -1.47 25.78 10.19
C ARG A 491 -2.98 25.84 10.19
N VAL A 492 -3.55 26.63 11.10
CA VAL A 492 -4.94 27.05 11.04
C VAL A 492 -5.01 28.57 11.08
N THR A 493 -5.68 29.14 10.09
CA THR A 493 -5.89 30.58 9.96
C THR A 493 -7.38 30.87 10.04
N GLU A 494 -7.76 31.70 11.00
CA GLU A 494 -9.11 32.20 11.15
C GLU A 494 -9.33 33.38 10.20
N THR A 495 -10.52 33.42 9.61
CA THR A 495 -10.98 34.41 8.64
C THR A 495 -12.40 34.83 9.00
N PRO A 496 -12.91 35.97 8.50
CA PRO A 496 -14.31 36.37 8.74
C PRO A 496 -15.36 35.34 8.28
N ALA A 497 -15.00 34.46 7.33
CA ALA A 497 -15.89 33.44 6.80
C ALA A 497 -15.79 32.08 7.53
N GLY A 498 -14.82 31.90 8.43
CA GLY A 498 -14.50 30.63 9.07
C GLY A 498 -12.99 30.39 9.12
N PHE A 499 -12.53 29.21 8.75
CA PHE A 499 -11.15 28.77 8.91
C PHE A 499 -10.55 28.25 7.61
N SER A 500 -9.27 28.56 7.40
CA SER A 500 -8.40 27.93 6.41
C SER A 500 -7.44 27.00 7.15
N ILE A 501 -7.47 25.71 6.82
CA ILE A 501 -6.72 24.67 7.52
C ILE A 501 -5.74 24.05 6.53
N ALA A 502 -4.45 24.18 6.81
CA ALA A 502 -3.39 23.47 6.10
C ALA A 502 -2.99 22.24 6.93
N MET A 503 -3.25 21.06 6.37
CA MET A 503 -2.93 19.77 6.99
C MET A 503 -1.44 19.43 6.82
N ARG A 504 -0.93 18.47 7.62
CA ARG A 504 0.49 18.07 7.60
C ARG A 504 0.92 17.47 6.27
N ASP A 505 -0.02 16.83 5.58
CA ASP A 505 0.19 16.22 4.28
C ASP A 505 0.05 17.21 3.10
N GLY A 506 -0.10 18.50 3.39
CA GLY A 506 -0.22 19.55 2.37
C GLY A 506 -1.62 19.73 1.80
N CYS A 507 -2.59 18.89 2.16
CA CYS A 507 -3.99 19.14 1.83
C CYS A 507 -4.47 20.42 2.55
N THR A 508 -5.28 21.23 1.86
CA THR A 508 -5.89 22.42 2.46
C THR A 508 -7.39 22.35 2.32
N VAL A 509 -8.07 22.71 3.40
CA VAL A 509 -9.53 22.79 3.44
C VAL A 509 -9.99 24.13 4.00
N ARG A 510 -11.15 24.59 3.53
CA ARG A 510 -11.82 25.79 4.06
C ARG A 510 -13.10 25.36 4.75
N LEU A 511 -13.23 25.72 6.02
CA LEU A 511 -14.37 25.38 6.87
C LEU A 511 -15.11 26.66 7.24
N THR A 512 -16.39 26.76 6.93
CA THR A 512 -17.19 27.92 7.35
C THR A 512 -17.68 27.78 8.79
N HIS A 513 -18.07 28.89 9.43
CA HIS A 513 -18.68 28.83 10.77
C HIS A 513 -19.98 28.00 10.79
N ALA A 514 -20.78 28.07 9.72
CA ALA A 514 -22.00 27.28 9.59
C ALA A 514 -21.70 25.77 9.49
N GLU A 515 -20.65 25.40 8.77
CA GLU A 515 -20.21 24.00 8.67
C GLU A 515 -19.63 23.47 9.97
N LEU A 516 -18.89 24.30 10.72
CA LEU A 516 -18.45 23.93 12.06
C LEU A 516 -19.64 23.66 13.01
N SER A 517 -20.70 24.46 12.92
CA SER A 517 -21.94 24.22 13.68
C SER A 517 -22.62 22.91 13.27
N GLN A 518 -22.74 22.64 11.97
CA GLN A 518 -23.31 21.38 11.46
C GLN A 518 -22.48 20.16 11.90
N ALA A 519 -21.16 20.29 11.88
CA ALA A 519 -20.25 19.24 12.32
C ALA A 519 -20.40 18.96 13.82
N ARG A 520 -20.62 19.99 14.65
CA ARG A 520 -20.89 19.82 16.08
C ARG A 520 -22.14 18.97 16.33
N GLU A 521 -23.23 19.30 15.64
CA GLU A 521 -24.49 18.56 15.74
C GLU A 521 -24.34 17.12 15.24
N ALA A 522 -23.68 16.92 14.10
CA ALA A 522 -23.52 15.59 13.49
C ALA A 522 -22.51 14.69 14.21
N ALA A 523 -21.49 15.26 14.84
CA ALA A 523 -20.52 14.52 15.65
C ALA A 523 -21.16 13.95 16.92
N ASN A 524 -22.04 14.76 17.52
CA ASN A 524 -22.72 14.47 18.79
C ASN A 524 -21.75 13.92 19.86
N PHE A 525 -20.58 14.54 20.00
CA PHE A 525 -19.60 14.10 21.00
C PHE A 525 -20.11 14.40 22.41
N HIS A 526 -19.83 13.47 23.33
CA HIS A 526 -20.17 13.58 24.75
C HIS A 526 -18.89 13.60 25.58
N GLY A 527 -18.95 14.06 26.82
CA GLY A 527 -17.81 14.12 27.73
C GLY A 527 -17.88 15.27 28.71
N MET A 528 -16.97 15.26 29.68
CA MET A 528 -16.94 16.25 30.76
C MET A 528 -16.07 17.47 30.45
N ASP A 529 -15.11 17.34 29.52
CA ASP A 529 -14.21 18.41 29.13
C ASP A 529 -14.75 19.14 27.88
N LYS A 530 -15.41 20.28 28.13
CA LYS A 530 -15.95 21.12 27.05
C LYS A 530 -14.87 21.63 26.11
N GLY A 531 -13.68 21.95 26.60
CA GLY A 531 -12.59 22.46 25.75
C GLY A 531 -12.09 21.37 24.81
N LEU A 532 -11.92 20.16 25.32
CA LEU A 532 -11.53 18.99 24.53
C LEU A 532 -12.59 18.62 23.48
N ILE A 533 -13.88 18.68 23.85
CA ILE A 533 -14.99 18.46 22.90
C ILE A 533 -14.94 19.47 21.75
N GLU A 534 -14.73 20.76 22.04
CA GLU A 534 -14.66 21.80 21.01
C GLU A 534 -13.48 21.58 20.04
N ASP A 535 -12.31 21.24 20.59
CA ASP A 535 -11.13 20.91 19.78
C ASP A 535 -11.38 19.64 18.92
N ALA A 536 -12.04 18.62 19.48
CA ALA A 536 -12.39 17.39 18.77
C ALA A 536 -13.43 17.65 17.66
N VAL A 537 -14.45 18.47 17.91
CA VAL A 537 -15.44 18.88 16.92
C VAL A 537 -14.78 19.61 15.75
N PHE A 538 -13.80 20.48 16.03
CA PHE A 538 -13.05 21.15 14.97
C PHE A 538 -12.29 20.16 14.07
N LEU A 539 -11.62 19.18 14.67
CA LEU A 539 -10.92 18.12 13.92
C LEU A 539 -11.89 17.27 13.10
N TYR A 540 -13.04 16.92 13.67
CA TYR A 540 -14.11 16.20 12.97
C TYR A 540 -14.64 17.00 11.77
N ALA A 541 -14.87 18.30 11.94
CA ALA A 541 -15.33 19.19 10.88
C ALA A 541 -14.31 19.31 9.73
N ALA A 542 -13.03 19.44 10.06
CA ALA A 542 -11.94 19.44 9.07
C ALA A 542 -11.89 18.11 8.29
N SER A 543 -12.08 17.00 8.99
CA SER A 543 -12.13 15.65 8.42
C SER A 543 -13.32 15.46 7.46
N ALA A 544 -14.49 16.02 7.80
CA ALA A 544 -15.68 16.02 6.94
C ALA A 544 -15.47 16.90 5.70
N LYS A 545 -14.83 18.07 5.86
CA LYS A 545 -14.54 18.96 4.74
C LYS A 545 -13.58 18.31 3.75
N ARG A 546 -12.60 17.55 4.24
CA ARG A 546 -11.72 16.77 3.37
C ARG A 546 -12.46 15.62 2.67
N ALA A 547 -13.34 14.91 3.37
CA ALA A 547 -14.20 13.90 2.74
C ALA A 547 -15.05 14.49 1.60
N GLN A 548 -15.62 15.69 1.80
CA GLN A 548 -16.35 16.42 0.76
C GLN A 548 -15.46 16.69 -0.47
N LEU A 549 -14.28 17.27 -0.24
CA LEU A 549 -13.33 17.63 -1.30
C LEU A 549 -12.89 16.42 -2.12
N GLU A 550 -12.65 15.29 -1.47
CA GLU A 550 -12.17 14.06 -2.10
C GLU A 550 -13.30 13.16 -2.61
N ASN A 551 -14.56 13.63 -2.51
CA ASN A 551 -15.77 12.86 -2.84
C ASN A 551 -15.75 11.44 -2.24
N HIS A 552 -15.47 11.36 -0.93
CA HIS A 552 -15.45 10.12 -0.15
C HIS A 552 -16.70 9.26 -0.40
N GLU A 553 -16.48 7.96 -0.58
CA GLU A 553 -17.50 6.95 -0.95
C GLU A 553 -18.34 7.33 -2.20
N PHE A 554 -17.77 8.14 -3.09
CA PHE A 554 -18.42 8.67 -4.29
C PHE A 554 -19.70 9.48 -4.05
N ARG A 555 -19.98 9.85 -2.80
CA ARG A 555 -21.21 10.55 -2.39
C ARG A 555 -20.96 11.84 -1.61
N ALA A 556 -19.82 11.96 -0.92
CA ALA A 556 -19.52 13.14 -0.09
C ALA A 556 -19.39 14.45 -0.89
N GLY A 557 -19.05 14.36 -2.18
CA GLY A 557 -18.93 15.49 -3.08
C GLY A 557 -20.27 16.20 -3.35
N ALA A 558 -21.40 15.57 -3.02
CA ALA A 558 -22.72 16.20 -3.11
C ALA A 558 -22.91 17.37 -2.13
N GLY A 559 -22.10 17.47 -1.07
CA GLY A 559 -22.13 18.58 -0.12
C GLY A 559 -21.63 18.21 1.26
N PHE A 560 -21.41 19.22 2.10
CA PHE A 560 -20.85 19.01 3.46
C PHE A 560 -21.72 18.10 4.32
N ASN A 561 -23.05 18.21 4.24
CA ASN A 561 -23.97 17.30 4.94
C ASN A 561 -23.84 15.84 4.46
N ALA A 562 -23.68 15.61 3.16
CA ALA A 562 -23.43 14.28 2.62
C ALA A 562 -22.10 13.72 3.13
N ALA A 563 -21.07 14.57 3.21
CA ALA A 563 -19.79 14.21 3.78
C ALA A 563 -19.91 13.80 5.26
N LEU A 564 -20.62 14.56 6.10
CA LEU A 564 -20.87 14.19 7.50
C LEU A 564 -21.52 12.80 7.63
N LYS A 565 -22.46 12.45 6.74
CA LYS A 565 -23.07 11.12 6.70
C LYS A 565 -22.08 10.00 6.36
N THR A 566 -21.05 10.30 5.57
CA THR A 566 -19.96 9.35 5.24
C THR A 566 -18.97 9.12 6.38
N LEU A 567 -19.00 9.96 7.40
CA LEU A 567 -18.19 9.77 8.60
C LEU A 567 -18.91 8.93 9.67
N ASN A 568 -20.23 8.75 9.53
CA ASN A 568 -21.11 8.18 10.54
C ASN A 568 -21.76 6.86 10.11
N ASN A 569 -21.28 6.20 9.04
CA ASN A 569 -21.85 4.94 8.52
C ASN A 569 -20.92 3.73 8.67
N GLY A 570 -19.85 3.84 9.46
CA GLY A 570 -18.78 2.85 9.53
C GLY A 570 -17.80 3.02 8.38
N GLU A 571 -16.53 3.25 8.70
CA GLU A 571 -15.45 3.48 7.73
C GLU A 571 -14.37 2.40 7.82
N VAL A 572 -13.48 2.36 6.83
CA VAL A 572 -12.33 1.45 6.86
C VAL A 572 -11.27 2.01 7.82
N PRO A 573 -10.65 1.16 8.65
CA PRO A 573 -9.58 1.58 9.54
C PRO A 573 -8.46 2.34 8.80
N GLY A 574 -8.11 3.52 9.32
CA GLY A 574 -7.08 4.41 8.75
C GLY A 574 -7.60 5.55 7.87
N ASP A 575 -8.86 5.49 7.39
CA ASP A 575 -9.44 6.55 6.54
C ASP A 575 -9.53 7.89 7.27
N ALA A 576 -9.92 7.88 8.55
CA ALA A 576 -9.98 9.10 9.35
C ALA A 576 -8.59 9.73 9.59
N LEU A 577 -7.55 8.92 9.80
CA LEU A 577 -6.17 9.43 9.91
C LEU A 577 -5.76 10.10 8.59
N ARG A 578 -6.17 9.56 7.44
CA ARG A 578 -5.98 10.21 6.14
C ARG A 578 -6.74 11.53 6.04
N ARG A 579 -7.99 11.57 6.46
CA ARG A 579 -8.80 12.79 6.40
C ARG A 579 -8.36 13.88 7.38
N LEU A 580 -7.62 13.54 8.43
CA LEU A 580 -6.90 14.50 9.29
C LEU A 580 -5.53 14.93 8.73
N GLY A 581 -5.13 14.39 7.58
CA GLY A 581 -3.83 14.63 6.95
C GLY A 581 -2.66 13.99 7.67
N LEU A 582 -2.91 12.88 8.35
CA LEU A 582 -1.93 12.10 9.11
C LEU A 582 -1.55 10.79 8.43
N TYR A 583 -2.12 10.45 7.27
CA TYR A 583 -1.85 9.17 6.57
C TYR A 583 -0.36 8.87 6.40
N ALA A 584 0.41 9.88 5.99
CA ALA A 584 1.86 9.76 5.83
C ALA A 584 2.57 9.45 7.15
N PHE A 585 2.00 9.84 8.29
CA PHE A 585 2.53 9.63 9.63
C PHE A 585 1.93 8.39 10.30
N THR A 586 1.22 7.55 9.54
CA THR A 586 0.62 6.31 10.04
C THR A 586 1.44 5.10 9.60
N ARG A 587 1.62 4.12 10.49
CA ARG A 587 2.26 2.83 10.18
C ARG A 587 1.40 1.68 10.65
N ALA A 588 1.51 0.55 9.95
CA ALA A 588 1.00 -0.71 10.46
C ALA A 588 1.68 -1.03 11.81
N SER A 589 0.89 -1.57 12.72
CA SER A 589 1.29 -2.00 14.06
C SER A 589 0.71 -3.40 14.30
N SER A 590 1.02 -3.99 15.46
CA SER A 590 0.31 -5.17 15.97
C SER A 590 -0.45 -4.82 17.25
N VAL A 591 -1.37 -5.70 17.66
CA VAL A 591 -2.11 -5.53 18.93
C VAL A 591 -1.15 -5.57 20.11
N GLU A 592 -0.13 -6.43 20.05
CA GLU A 592 0.92 -6.57 21.06
C GLU A 592 1.77 -5.30 21.17
N GLU A 593 2.12 -4.68 20.04
CA GLU A 593 2.86 -3.42 20.05
C GLU A 593 2.04 -2.29 20.70
N LEU A 594 0.74 -2.20 20.40
CA LEU A 594 -0.14 -1.24 21.05
C LEU A 594 -0.31 -1.54 22.55
N ALA A 595 -0.41 -2.82 22.92
CA ALA A 595 -0.48 -3.28 24.31
C ALA A 595 0.79 -2.96 25.11
N SER A 596 1.95 -2.93 24.45
CA SER A 596 3.23 -2.52 25.05
C SER A 596 3.33 -1.02 25.34
N GLY A 597 2.35 -0.23 24.89
CA GLY A 597 2.19 1.17 25.24
C GLY A 597 2.33 2.15 24.07
N VAL A 598 2.55 1.66 22.84
CA VAL A 598 2.60 2.51 21.65
C VAL A 598 1.18 3.07 21.37
N PRO A 599 1.00 4.40 21.29
CA PRO A 599 -0.31 4.97 21.00
C PRO A 599 -0.70 4.76 19.54
N GLY A 600 -1.96 4.41 19.30
CA GLY A 600 -2.44 4.08 17.96
C GLY A 600 -3.94 3.85 17.90
N THR A 601 -4.42 3.36 16.77
CA THR A 601 -5.80 2.91 16.58
C THR A 601 -5.83 1.42 16.36
N LEU A 602 -6.84 0.76 16.92
CA LEU A 602 -7.11 -0.66 16.75
C LEU A 602 -8.55 -0.83 16.29
N ALA A 603 -8.75 -1.56 15.20
CA ALA A 603 -10.09 -1.67 14.62
C ALA A 603 -10.38 -3.06 14.06
N ASN A 604 -11.66 -3.41 14.04
CA ASN A 604 -12.22 -4.55 13.32
C ASN A 604 -13.41 -4.06 12.48
N PHE A 605 -14.19 -4.99 11.91
CA PHE A 605 -15.34 -4.63 11.07
C PHE A 605 -16.54 -4.04 11.83
N GLY A 606 -16.54 -4.10 13.17
CA GLY A 606 -17.64 -3.58 14.00
C GLY A 606 -17.28 -2.32 14.79
N HIS A 607 -16.01 -2.10 15.13
CA HIS A 607 -15.60 -1.00 15.98
C HIS A 607 -14.13 -0.59 15.77
N SER A 608 -13.83 0.68 16.06
CA SER A 608 -12.48 1.26 16.01
C SER A 608 -12.22 2.04 17.29
N VAL A 609 -11.17 1.67 18.00
CA VAL A 609 -10.77 2.25 19.29
C VAL A 609 -9.41 2.90 19.18
N VAL A 610 -9.17 3.93 20.00
CA VAL A 610 -7.79 4.37 20.27
C VAL A 610 -7.18 3.47 21.33
N VAL A 611 -5.90 3.16 21.20
CA VAL A 611 -5.10 2.52 22.25
C VAL A 611 -4.02 3.50 22.69
N VAL A 612 -3.86 3.68 24.00
CA VAL A 612 -2.87 4.56 24.61
C VAL A 612 -2.32 3.88 25.85
N ASN A 613 -1.00 3.71 25.92
CA ASN A 613 -0.34 3.08 27.07
C ASN A 613 -0.95 1.71 27.45
N GLY A 614 -1.32 0.91 26.44
CA GLY A 614 -1.92 -0.42 26.64
C GLY A 614 -3.38 -0.41 27.10
N ALA A 615 -4.05 0.74 27.16
CA ALA A 615 -5.48 0.84 27.42
C ALA A 615 -6.23 1.25 26.15
N LEU A 616 -7.45 0.74 25.97
CA LEU A 616 -8.36 1.10 24.88
C LEU A 616 -9.53 1.96 25.37
N ASP A 617 -10.09 2.72 24.44
CA ASP A 617 -11.31 3.51 24.63
C ASP A 617 -12.53 2.69 24.24
N ASP A 618 -13.39 2.38 25.21
CA ASP A 618 -14.68 1.72 24.97
C ASP A 618 -15.81 2.72 25.26
N TYR A 619 -16.17 3.53 24.26
CA TYR A 619 -17.18 4.58 24.39
C TYR A 619 -16.95 5.55 25.58
N GLY A 620 -15.69 5.91 25.82
CA GLY A 620 -15.29 6.79 26.92
C GLY A 620 -14.82 6.06 28.18
N ASP A 621 -15.06 4.75 28.28
CA ASP A 621 -14.53 3.93 29.37
C ASP A 621 -13.12 3.45 29.03
N LYS A 622 -12.19 3.74 29.94
CA LYS A 622 -10.82 3.22 29.85
C LYS A 622 -10.81 1.73 30.20
N ARG A 623 -10.46 0.87 29.24
CA ARG A 623 -10.27 -0.58 29.48
C ARG A 623 -8.85 -1.02 29.20
N ASP A 624 -8.37 -2.01 29.93
CA ASP A 624 -7.08 -2.61 29.66
C ASP A 624 -7.13 -3.47 28.38
N LEU A 625 -6.15 -3.29 27.48
CA LEU A 625 -6.10 -4.02 26.22
C LEU A 625 -5.69 -5.48 26.45
N ASN A 626 -4.77 -5.74 27.38
CA ASN A 626 -4.21 -7.08 27.64
C ASN A 626 -5.27 -8.10 28.07
N SER A 627 -6.27 -7.65 28.84
CA SER A 627 -7.40 -8.46 29.32
C SER A 627 -8.59 -8.47 28.37
N SER A 628 -8.53 -7.77 27.23
CA SER A 628 -9.65 -7.64 26.30
C SER A 628 -9.68 -8.74 25.23
N HIS A 629 -10.85 -8.91 24.60
CA HIS A 629 -11.03 -9.85 23.50
C HIS A 629 -10.16 -9.53 22.27
N TRP A 630 -9.68 -8.29 22.14
CA TRP A 630 -8.83 -7.85 21.03
C TRP A 630 -7.49 -8.60 20.97
N MET A 631 -6.95 -9.05 22.10
CA MET A 631 -5.73 -9.87 22.14
C MET A 631 -5.92 -11.26 21.51
N GLN A 632 -7.15 -11.76 21.47
CA GLN A 632 -7.47 -13.08 20.91
C GLN A 632 -7.95 -12.98 19.46
N GLN A 633 -8.79 -11.98 19.18
CA GLN A 633 -9.42 -11.79 17.87
C GLN A 633 -8.51 -11.04 16.88
N GLY A 634 -7.51 -10.32 17.38
CA GLY A 634 -6.68 -9.44 16.57
C GLY A 634 -7.46 -8.22 16.06
N GLY A 635 -6.81 -7.43 15.21
CA GLY A 635 -7.43 -6.28 14.57
C GLY A 635 -6.47 -5.58 13.63
N HIS A 636 -7.00 -4.64 12.85
CA HIS A 636 -6.18 -3.72 12.09
C HIS A 636 -5.59 -2.67 13.03
N ALA A 637 -4.32 -2.84 13.39
CA ALA A 637 -3.59 -1.95 14.28
C ALA A 637 -2.76 -0.96 13.46
N LEU A 638 -2.88 0.33 13.80
CA LEU A 638 -2.13 1.43 13.22
C LEU A 638 -1.51 2.26 14.34
N LYS A 639 -0.30 2.78 14.13
CA LYS A 639 0.38 3.71 15.05
C LYS A 639 0.74 5.01 14.35
N LEU A 640 0.83 6.10 15.11
CA LEU A 640 1.33 7.39 14.65
C LEU A 640 2.83 7.53 14.93
N VAL A 641 3.62 7.74 13.88
CA VAL A 641 5.09 7.92 13.96
C VAL A 641 5.50 9.36 14.12
#